data_AF-A0AAV1U0X7-F1
#
_entry.id   AF-A0AAV1U0X7-F1
#
_cell.length_a   1.000
_cell.length_b   1.000
_cell.length_c   1.000
_cell.angle_alpha   90.00
_cell.angle_beta   90.00
_cell.angle_gamma   90.00
#
_symmetry.space_group_name_H-M   'P 1'
#
loop_
_entity.id
_entity.type
_entity.pdbx_description
1 polymer ?
#
loop_
_entity_poly.entity_id
_entity_poly.type
_entity_poly.pdbx_seq_one_letter_code
_entity_poly.pdbx_strand_id
1 'polypeptide(L)'
;MDDIEDMISEDEFDRVAVTSVRPPMVAPKPFFEPTATDSTFSSSNSDAGVKEEPSSVPGTQLIWVKTYGCSHNVSDSEYMQGVLSSYGYRFTQDPDAAQLWLLNSCTVKDPSQAAFMHLAVKGRKQNKAVVVAGCVPQADRHLKGLEDVSIVGIQQVDRVVEVVEETLKGHTVRLLSKNRLPQLDLPKIRKNPMVEIIPLSTGCLGACTYCKTRHARGKLGSYTVEAIVSRAQSVIKEGVTEIWLSSEDTGAYGIDLGTDLPTLLRKLLEVVPEGVMLRVGMTNPPYILDHLDAIAEVLQHDRVYSFLHVPVQSGSDDVLLAMNREYTAGEFRRVADELLAKVPDLTLATDIICGFPTETEEHFDETMELVEKYRFHIMNISQFYPRPGTPAAKMKRVPTQVVKNRSRKLTKLFETFEPYTHLVNTTQKVWVNTEVSDDKKYTVAHTKNYTKVLLPRDDALIGCAAEVRVLTAARFHITGEVISHSQPATIAAATIREQIRAGDDLEVVERSKALPTAKFTAVSSYNGDDHSQDHYDHGGDDRHRSEEECCGGDEVCCSSAGGDKSSDSKSSTKSEMKSMVKELMGKTKYAYSGAADGMVSSIATALVTKWDQVCDDKIALASLVTLVASASFVVSRVLTRK
;
A
#
# COMPACT_ATOMS: atom_id res chain seq x y z
N MET A 1 7.27 -13.98 -3.00
CA MET A 1 8.22 -13.12 -2.26
C MET A 1 7.62 -11.71 -2.20
N ASP A 2 6.47 -11.60 -1.53
CA ASP A 2 5.99 -10.30 -1.05
C ASP A 2 6.67 -10.12 0.32
N ASP A 3 7.76 -9.36 0.35
CA ASP A 3 8.50 -8.97 1.57
C ASP A 3 8.69 -10.08 2.62
N ILE A 4 9.32 -11.20 2.23
CA ILE A 4 9.91 -12.17 3.17
C ILE A 4 11.42 -12.09 3.05
N GLU A 5 11.98 -10.95 3.44
CA GLU A 5 13.38 -10.83 3.88
C GLU A 5 13.36 -10.10 5.23
N ASP A 6 12.74 -10.76 6.21
CA ASP A 6 13.09 -10.65 7.62
C ASP A 6 13.13 -12.10 8.13
N MET A 7 14.10 -12.87 7.62
CA MET A 7 14.56 -14.05 8.34
C MET A 7 15.25 -13.52 9.59
N ILE A 8 14.57 -13.66 10.73
CA ILE A 8 15.24 -13.68 12.04
C ILE A 8 16.37 -14.69 11.88
N SER A 9 17.63 -14.24 11.99
CA SER A 9 18.77 -15.16 12.01
C SER A 9 18.53 -16.20 13.11
N GLU A 10 18.88 -17.46 12.82
CA GLU A 10 18.71 -18.57 13.77
C GLU A 10 19.39 -18.29 15.13
N ASP A 11 20.30 -17.31 15.20
CA ASP A 11 21.01 -16.86 16.40
C ASP A 11 20.16 -16.15 17.47
N GLU A 12 18.94 -15.66 17.16
CA GLU A 12 18.09 -15.00 18.17
C GLU A 12 17.18 -15.96 18.97
N PHE A 13 17.02 -17.22 18.53
CA PHE A 13 16.10 -18.17 19.18
C PHE A 13 16.73 -19.02 20.31
N ASP A 14 18.07 -19.15 20.36
CA ASP A 14 18.72 -20.16 21.20
C ASP A 14 19.07 -19.72 22.63
N ARG A 15 18.54 -18.57 23.10
CA ARG A 15 18.84 -18.06 24.46
C ARG A 15 17.72 -18.16 25.49
N VAL A 16 16.67 -18.95 25.23
CA VAL A 16 15.64 -19.20 26.25
C VAL A 16 15.53 -20.70 26.55
N ALA A 17 16.03 -21.04 27.73
CA ALA A 17 15.85 -22.28 28.50
C ALA A 17 16.73 -23.49 28.15
N VAL A 18 17.95 -23.52 28.71
CA VAL A 18 18.51 -24.75 29.29
C VAL A 18 19.08 -24.45 30.67
N THR A 19 18.42 -24.96 31.69
CA THR A 19 18.91 -25.07 33.07
C THR A 19 20.03 -26.12 33.14
N SER A 20 21.23 -25.73 33.56
CA SER A 20 22.16 -26.67 34.22
C SER A 20 22.98 -25.97 35.28
N VAL A 21 22.88 -26.49 36.50
CA VAL A 21 23.50 -26.06 37.75
C VAL A 21 25.03 -26.25 37.73
N ARG A 22 25.81 -25.25 38.17
CA ARG A 22 27.05 -25.36 38.98
C ARG A 22 27.64 -23.96 39.37
N PRO A 23 28.49 -23.86 40.43
CA PRO A 23 28.45 -22.85 41.50
C PRO A 23 29.36 -21.61 41.29
N PRO A 24 29.28 -20.57 42.15
CA PRO A 24 29.82 -19.24 41.85
C PRO A 24 31.30 -19.13 42.18
N MET A 25 32.07 -18.49 41.28
CA MET A 25 33.41 -18.00 41.56
C MET A 25 33.40 -16.47 41.61
N VAL A 26 33.82 -15.95 42.77
CA VAL A 26 33.98 -14.53 43.08
C VAL A 26 35.37 -14.07 42.64
N ALA A 27 35.46 -12.91 41.98
CA ALA A 27 36.70 -12.15 41.81
C ALA A 27 36.38 -10.63 41.66
N PRO A 28 37.32 -9.73 42.00
CA PRO A 28 37.03 -8.58 42.87
C PRO A 28 36.88 -7.22 42.16
N LYS A 29 36.30 -6.26 42.89
CA LYS A 29 36.15 -4.83 42.55
C LYS A 29 37.50 -4.09 42.57
N PRO A 30 37.75 -3.12 41.67
CA PRO A 30 38.82 -2.16 41.87
C PRO A 30 38.34 -0.99 42.74
N PHE A 31 39.11 -0.75 43.80
CA PHE A 31 39.14 0.41 44.67
C PHE A 31 40.07 1.46 44.04
N PHE A 32 39.66 2.73 43.98
CA PHE A 32 40.58 3.86 44.05
C PHE A 32 39.88 5.04 44.73
N GLU A 33 40.55 5.58 45.74
CA GLU A 33 40.18 6.77 46.52
C GLU A 33 41.48 7.61 46.74
N PRO A 34 41.44 8.83 47.28
CA PRO A 34 41.65 10.06 46.51
C PRO A 34 42.86 10.89 47.01
N THR A 35 43.21 11.97 46.30
CA THR A 35 44.14 13.00 46.82
C THR A 35 43.58 14.42 46.68
N ALA A 36 43.23 14.97 47.86
CA ALA A 36 43.63 16.27 48.43
C ALA A 36 43.39 17.59 47.67
N THR A 37 42.41 18.34 48.21
CA THR A 37 42.44 19.75 48.68
C THR A 37 43.12 20.84 47.85
N ASP A 38 42.35 21.87 47.47
CA ASP A 38 42.53 23.18 48.12
C ASP A 38 41.28 24.06 48.09
N SER A 39 41.13 24.86 49.14
CA SER A 39 40.00 25.71 49.48
C SER A 39 40.01 27.08 48.79
N THR A 40 38.85 27.66 48.48
CA THR A 40 38.29 28.85 49.19
C THR A 40 37.17 29.59 48.43
N PHE A 41 36.30 30.20 49.24
CA PHE A 41 35.37 31.31 49.03
C PHE A 41 33.97 31.08 48.45
N SER A 42 33.01 31.16 49.37
CA SER A 42 31.58 31.37 49.13
C SER A 42 31.32 32.81 48.66
N SER A 43 30.37 33.00 47.75
CA SER A 43 29.31 33.99 47.99
C SER A 43 28.08 33.60 47.17
N SER A 44 26.96 33.63 47.87
CA SER A 44 25.60 33.40 47.42
C SER A 44 25.18 34.34 46.30
N ASN A 45 24.55 33.80 45.26
CA ASN A 45 23.39 34.46 44.69
C ASN A 45 22.40 33.40 44.20
N SER A 46 21.22 33.47 44.77
CA SER A 46 19.99 32.85 44.32
C SER A 46 19.72 33.27 42.88
N ASP A 47 19.79 32.33 41.95
CA ASP A 47 19.03 32.43 40.72
C ASP A 47 18.30 31.12 40.53
N ALA A 48 16.98 31.20 40.54
CA ALA A 48 16.10 30.08 40.26
C ALA A 48 16.34 29.70 38.80
N GLY A 49 17.22 28.72 38.59
CA GLY A 49 17.45 28.12 37.29
C GLY A 49 16.15 27.54 36.79
N VAL A 50 15.41 28.32 36.00
CA VAL A 50 14.52 27.80 34.97
C VAL A 50 15.41 26.86 34.17
N LYS A 51 15.20 25.55 34.32
CA LYS A 51 15.74 24.59 33.37
C LYS A 51 15.15 25.03 32.03
N GLU A 52 15.98 25.59 31.17
CA GLU A 52 15.65 25.72 29.76
C GLU A 52 15.43 24.29 29.27
N GLU A 53 14.16 23.87 29.25
CA GLU A 53 13.71 22.79 28.39
C GLU A 53 14.24 23.15 27.00
N PRO A 54 15.09 22.31 26.37
CA PRO A 54 15.56 22.62 25.03
C PRO A 54 14.33 22.89 24.20
N SER A 55 14.25 24.06 23.57
CA SER A 55 13.12 24.46 22.74
C SER A 55 13.03 23.47 21.58
N SER A 56 12.33 22.37 21.83
CA SER A 56 12.15 21.26 20.93
C SER A 56 11.14 21.74 19.90
N VAL A 57 11.64 22.38 18.84
CA VAL A 57 10.81 22.77 17.70
C VAL A 57 10.08 21.50 17.21
N PRO A 58 8.75 21.50 17.19
CA PRO A 58 7.99 20.37 16.65
C PRO A 58 8.47 20.00 15.25
N GLY A 59 8.58 18.71 14.96
CA GLY A 59 9.01 18.22 13.65
C GLY A 59 10.52 18.12 13.45
N THR A 60 11.39 18.50 14.39
CA THR A 60 12.85 18.34 14.21
C THR A 60 13.41 17.04 14.76
N GLN A 61 12.59 16.21 15.38
CA GLN A 61 13.01 14.95 16.01
C GLN A 61 13.26 13.87 14.95
N LEU A 62 14.20 12.96 15.23
CA LEU A 62 14.48 11.78 14.42
C LEU A 62 13.52 10.65 14.74
N ILE A 63 12.92 10.09 13.69
CA ILE A 63 12.02 8.96 13.74
C ILE A 63 12.71 7.72 13.16
N TRP A 64 12.62 6.60 13.87
CA TRP A 64 12.95 5.28 13.33
C TRP A 64 11.67 4.55 12.98
N VAL A 65 11.58 4.02 11.76
CA VAL A 65 10.40 3.30 11.27
C VAL A 65 10.75 1.83 11.05
N LYS A 66 10.00 0.92 11.67
CA LYS A 66 10.09 -0.51 11.37
C LYS A 66 8.73 -1.02 10.95
N THR A 67 8.70 -1.63 9.77
CA THR A 67 7.48 -2.18 9.17
C THR A 67 7.57 -3.69 9.11
N TYR A 68 6.47 -4.36 9.44
CA TYR A 68 6.31 -5.79 9.32
C TYR A 68 5.11 -6.10 8.43
N GLY A 69 5.21 -7.13 7.58
CA GLY A 69 4.06 -7.71 6.90
C GLY A 69 4.06 -7.60 5.39
N CYS A 70 2.89 -7.28 4.82
CA CYS A 70 2.64 -7.31 3.39
C CYS A 70 2.85 -5.95 2.71
N SER A 71 2.81 -5.94 1.38
CA SER A 71 2.93 -4.74 0.54
C SER A 71 1.95 -3.62 0.92
N HIS A 72 0.70 -3.94 1.30
CA HIS A 72 -0.25 -2.92 1.79
C HIS A 72 0.27 -2.24 3.06
N ASN A 73 0.85 -3.00 3.99
CA ASN A 73 1.42 -2.44 5.22
C ASN A 73 2.69 -1.63 4.96
N VAL A 74 3.50 -2.02 3.96
CA VAL A 74 4.62 -1.21 3.48
C VAL A 74 4.11 0.11 2.92
N SER A 75 3.09 0.09 2.06
CA SER A 75 2.46 1.32 1.54
C SER A 75 1.94 2.23 2.65
N ASP A 76 1.32 1.68 3.69
CA ASP A 76 0.84 2.46 4.85
C ASP A 76 2.02 3.18 5.55
N SER A 77 3.16 2.51 5.70
CA SER A 77 4.38 3.12 6.25
C SER A 77 4.99 4.18 5.34
N GLU A 78 4.96 3.98 4.01
CA GLU A 78 5.44 4.97 3.05
C GLU A 78 4.60 6.26 3.12
N TYR A 79 3.27 6.13 3.24
CA TYR A 79 2.36 7.27 3.46
C TYR A 79 2.66 7.97 4.78
N MET A 80 2.75 7.22 5.89
CA MET A 80 3.06 7.81 7.19
C MET A 80 4.40 8.58 7.17
N GLN A 81 5.43 8.00 6.55
CA GLN A 81 6.73 8.66 6.40
C GLN A 81 6.64 9.93 5.54
N GLY A 82 5.89 9.89 4.43
CA GLY A 82 5.71 11.05 3.57
C GLY A 82 4.95 12.19 4.25
N VAL A 83 3.90 11.88 5.01
CA VAL A 83 3.13 12.88 5.77
C VAL A 83 3.99 13.50 6.88
N LEU A 84 4.73 12.68 7.63
CA LEU A 84 5.66 13.14 8.66
C LEU A 84 6.80 13.99 8.08
N SER A 85 7.38 13.58 6.95
CA SER A 85 8.42 14.35 6.26
C SER A 85 7.91 15.70 5.77
N SER A 86 6.70 15.73 5.22
CA SER A 86 6.06 16.98 4.76
C SER A 86 5.80 17.96 5.92
N TYR A 87 5.66 17.46 7.14
CA TYR A 87 5.56 18.28 8.35
C TYR A 87 6.93 18.78 8.83
N GLY A 88 8.01 18.03 8.59
CA GLY A 88 9.39 18.42 8.90
C GLY A 88 10.25 17.32 9.50
N TYR A 89 9.65 16.18 9.89
CA TYR A 89 10.37 15.08 10.53
C TYR A 89 11.43 14.45 9.63
N ARG A 90 12.54 14.04 10.24
CA ARG A 90 13.62 13.30 9.58
C ARG A 90 13.65 11.86 10.06
N PHE A 91 14.14 10.97 9.20
CA PHE A 91 14.23 9.54 9.48
C PHE A 91 15.68 9.11 9.68
N THR A 92 15.86 8.11 10.54
CA THR A 92 17.16 7.46 10.77
C THR A 92 17.01 5.95 10.63
N GLN A 93 18.07 5.28 10.19
CA GLN A 93 18.17 3.82 10.21
C GLN A 93 18.67 3.28 11.55
N ASP A 94 19.27 4.15 12.38
CA ASP A 94 19.73 3.81 13.72
C ASP A 94 18.58 3.99 14.76
N PRO A 95 18.06 2.89 15.34
CA PRO A 95 17.01 2.96 16.36
C PRO A 95 17.45 3.68 17.63
N ASP A 96 18.74 3.67 17.97
CA ASP A 96 19.25 4.28 19.19
C ASP A 96 19.38 5.81 19.05
N ALA A 97 19.65 6.31 17.83
CA ALA A 97 19.64 7.75 17.53
C ALA A 97 18.23 8.38 17.47
N ALA A 98 17.19 7.58 17.25
CA ALA A 98 15.82 8.08 17.14
C ALA A 98 15.23 8.52 18.48
N GLN A 99 14.42 9.58 18.47
CA GLN A 99 13.62 9.99 19.64
C GLN A 99 12.26 9.28 19.67
N LEU A 100 11.74 8.88 18.50
CA LEU A 100 10.48 8.16 18.37
C LEU A 100 10.62 6.94 17.48
N TRP A 101 9.99 5.84 17.91
CA TRP A 101 9.85 4.61 17.14
C TRP A 101 8.43 4.53 16.60
N LEU A 102 8.30 4.48 15.26
CA LEU A 102 7.06 4.21 14.57
C LEU A 102 7.07 2.76 14.07
N LEU A 103 6.28 1.92 14.72
CA LEU A 103 6.25 0.48 14.46
C LEU A 103 4.95 0.11 13.74
N ASN A 104 5.05 -0.32 12.48
CA ASN A 104 3.88 -0.71 11.69
C ASN A 104 3.80 -2.25 11.56
N SER A 105 2.63 -2.83 11.85
CA SER A 105 2.48 -4.28 12.06
C SER A 105 1.42 -4.93 11.18
N CYS A 106 1.59 -6.22 10.90
CA CYS A 106 0.62 -7.03 10.16
C CYS A 106 0.12 -8.19 11.01
N THR A 107 -1.16 -8.55 10.87
CA THR A 107 -1.80 -9.65 11.61
C THR A 107 -1.67 -11.00 10.92
N VAL A 108 -0.94 -11.10 9.79
CA VAL A 108 -0.97 -12.31 8.96
C VAL A 108 -0.04 -13.40 9.48
N LYS A 109 1.08 -13.05 10.14
CA LYS A 109 2.08 -14.01 10.64
C LYS A 109 2.42 -13.77 12.11
N ASP A 110 2.41 -14.84 12.90
CA ASP A 110 2.66 -14.78 14.34
C ASP A 110 4.09 -14.37 14.71
N PRO A 111 5.15 -14.86 14.06
CA PRO A 111 6.52 -14.40 14.34
C PRO A 111 6.68 -12.89 14.15
N SER A 112 6.08 -12.34 13.09
CA SER A 112 6.07 -10.90 12.82
C SER A 112 5.32 -10.12 13.91
N GLN A 113 4.16 -10.63 14.37
CA GLN A 113 3.43 -10.03 15.48
C GLN A 113 4.25 -10.07 16.79
N ALA A 114 4.89 -11.20 17.10
CA ALA A 114 5.69 -11.36 18.31
C ALA A 114 6.92 -10.41 18.32
N ALA A 115 7.65 -10.32 17.21
CA ALA A 115 8.78 -9.41 17.05
C ALA A 115 8.36 -7.94 17.21
N PHE A 116 7.23 -7.56 16.59
CA PHE A 116 6.63 -6.24 16.74
C PHE A 116 6.30 -5.91 18.20
N MET A 117 5.61 -6.82 18.91
CA MET A 117 5.26 -6.62 20.32
C MET A 117 6.49 -6.50 21.21
N HIS A 118 7.53 -7.31 20.94
CA HIS A 118 8.80 -7.23 21.66
C HIS A 118 9.47 -5.87 21.45
N LEU A 119 9.51 -5.35 20.22
CA LEU A 119 10.06 -4.01 19.95
C LEU A 119 9.26 -2.89 20.61
N ALA A 120 7.94 -2.95 20.61
CA ALA A 120 7.11 -1.94 21.27
C ALA A 120 7.42 -1.86 22.78
N VAL A 121 7.60 -3.00 23.44
CA VAL A 121 8.01 -3.06 24.85
C VAL A 121 9.46 -2.60 25.04
N LYS A 122 10.38 -3.00 24.14
CA LYS A 122 11.79 -2.62 24.18
C LYS A 122 11.97 -1.10 24.07
N GLY A 123 11.31 -0.46 23.11
CA GLY A 123 11.40 0.99 22.89
C GLY A 123 10.97 1.77 24.13
N ARG A 124 9.85 1.36 24.77
CA ARG A 124 9.40 1.95 26.03
C ARG A 124 10.42 1.79 27.15
N LYS A 125 11.02 0.61 27.30
CA LYS A 125 12.08 0.36 28.31
C LYS A 125 13.33 1.20 28.07
N GLN A 126 13.60 1.60 26.82
CA GLN A 126 14.67 2.50 26.43
C GLN A 126 14.27 3.98 26.46
N ASN A 127 13.12 4.30 27.07
CA ASN A 127 12.58 5.66 27.18
C ASN A 127 12.40 6.37 25.82
N LYS A 128 12.12 5.60 24.76
CA LYS A 128 11.73 6.11 23.44
C LYS A 128 10.24 6.41 23.43
N ALA A 129 9.84 7.46 22.72
CA ALA A 129 8.43 7.62 22.35
C ALA A 129 8.06 6.49 21.38
N VAL A 130 6.94 5.79 21.60
CA VAL A 130 6.52 4.66 20.76
C VAL A 130 5.13 4.91 20.21
N VAL A 131 5.03 4.89 18.88
CA VAL A 131 3.78 4.90 18.14
C VAL A 131 3.67 3.58 17.40
N VAL A 132 2.53 2.91 17.55
CA VAL A 132 2.23 1.69 16.81
C VAL A 132 1.14 1.91 15.77
N ALA A 133 1.27 1.22 14.64
CA ALA A 133 0.32 1.27 13.55
C ALA A 133 0.07 -0.13 12.97
N GLY A 134 -0.85 -0.18 12.02
CA GLY A 134 -1.12 -1.38 11.22
C GLY A 134 -2.20 -2.28 11.79
N CYS A 135 -2.25 -3.50 11.26
CA CYS A 135 -3.37 -4.42 11.47
C CYS A 135 -3.47 -4.94 12.91
N VAL A 136 -2.33 -5.15 13.61
CA VAL A 136 -2.33 -5.76 14.96
C VAL A 136 -3.03 -4.85 15.97
N PRO A 137 -2.59 -3.60 16.18
CA PRO A 137 -3.24 -2.71 17.14
C PRO A 137 -4.68 -2.36 16.74
N GLN A 138 -5.01 -2.43 15.44
CA GLN A 138 -6.36 -2.19 14.93
C GLN A 138 -7.31 -3.36 15.20
N ALA A 139 -6.86 -4.60 15.01
CA ALA A 139 -7.66 -5.81 15.24
C ALA A 139 -7.82 -6.15 16.71
N ASP A 140 -6.82 -5.83 17.54
CA ASP A 140 -6.79 -6.23 18.95
C ASP A 140 -6.14 -5.16 19.84
N ARG A 141 -6.95 -4.14 20.16
CA ARG A 141 -6.54 -2.94 20.91
C ARG A 141 -6.22 -3.16 22.39
N HIS A 142 -6.53 -4.35 22.90
CA HIS A 142 -6.34 -4.74 24.30
C HIS A 142 -5.24 -5.78 24.46
N LEU A 143 -4.44 -6.02 23.41
CA LEU A 143 -3.27 -6.87 23.51
C LEU A 143 -2.31 -6.35 24.59
N LYS A 144 -1.90 -7.29 25.45
CA LYS A 144 -0.93 -7.03 26.50
C LYS A 144 0.37 -6.49 25.90
N GLY A 145 0.81 -5.33 26.36
CA GLY A 145 1.97 -4.61 25.83
C GLY A 145 1.62 -3.36 25.00
N LEU A 146 0.34 -3.12 24.67
CA LEU A 146 -0.14 -1.93 23.95
C LEU A 146 -0.94 -0.96 24.84
N GLU A 147 -1.01 -1.16 26.15
CA GLU A 147 -1.84 -0.36 27.07
C GLU A 147 -1.43 1.13 27.07
N ASP A 148 -0.13 1.40 27.22
CA ASP A 148 0.45 2.76 27.30
C ASP A 148 1.30 3.08 26.07
N VAL A 149 0.76 2.77 24.88
CA VAL A 149 1.40 3.05 23.59
C VAL A 149 0.41 3.80 22.72
N SER A 150 0.88 4.84 22.04
CA SER A 150 0.05 5.58 21.09
C SER A 150 -0.21 4.76 19.84
N ILE A 151 -1.42 4.86 19.29
CA ILE A 151 -1.90 4.02 18.19
C ILE A 151 -2.44 4.88 17.04
N VAL A 152 -1.91 4.63 15.84
CA VAL A 152 -2.45 5.13 14.57
C VAL A 152 -3.18 3.98 13.87
N GLY A 153 -4.47 4.15 13.65
CA GLY A 153 -5.27 3.23 12.87
C GLY A 153 -4.90 3.25 11.39
N ILE A 154 -5.06 2.12 10.73
CA ILE A 154 -4.79 1.91 9.29
C ILE A 154 -5.53 2.90 8.36
N GLN A 155 -6.66 3.45 8.79
CA GLN A 155 -7.47 4.41 8.03
C GLN A 155 -7.21 5.87 8.44
N GLN A 156 -6.23 6.09 9.32
CA GLN A 156 -5.88 7.40 9.88
C GLN A 156 -4.41 7.73 9.62
N VAL A 157 -3.79 7.12 8.60
CA VAL A 157 -2.39 7.34 8.24
C VAL A 157 -2.11 8.79 7.86
N ASP A 158 -3.11 9.52 7.37
CA ASP A 158 -3.08 10.96 7.09
C ASP A 158 -2.95 11.83 8.37
N ARG A 159 -3.34 11.29 9.52
CA ARG A 159 -3.32 11.96 10.84
C ARG A 159 -2.17 11.49 11.73
N VAL A 160 -1.18 10.79 11.17
CA VAL A 160 -0.01 10.28 11.91
C VAL A 160 0.73 11.37 12.68
N VAL A 161 0.81 12.59 12.13
CA VAL A 161 1.47 13.74 12.75
C VAL A 161 0.85 14.07 14.11
N GLU A 162 -0.48 14.07 14.21
CA GLU A 162 -1.18 14.38 15.46
C GLU A 162 -0.80 13.38 16.58
N VAL A 163 -0.72 12.10 16.24
CA VAL A 163 -0.35 11.06 17.20
C VAL A 163 1.12 11.16 17.59
N VAL A 164 2.01 11.40 16.62
CA VAL A 164 3.45 11.56 16.86
C VAL A 164 3.73 12.74 17.78
N GLU A 165 3.14 13.91 17.49
CA GLU A 165 3.29 15.14 18.29
C GLU A 165 2.85 14.95 19.74
N GLU A 166 1.66 14.38 19.95
CA GLU A 166 1.15 14.15 21.30
C GLU A 166 1.99 13.08 22.05
N THR A 167 2.50 12.07 21.33
CA THR A 167 3.37 11.05 21.93
C THR A 167 4.70 11.63 22.38
N LEU A 168 5.28 12.54 21.60
CA LEU A 168 6.52 13.25 21.96
C LEU A 168 6.33 14.17 23.18
N LYS A 169 5.12 14.68 23.41
CA LYS A 169 4.75 15.43 24.63
C LYS A 169 4.51 14.52 25.85
N GLY A 170 4.60 13.19 25.68
CA GLY A 170 4.36 12.21 26.73
C GLY A 170 2.90 11.78 26.88
N HIS A 171 2.01 12.17 25.96
CA HIS A 171 0.62 11.72 25.96
C HIS A 171 0.45 10.39 25.22
N THR A 172 -0.55 9.60 25.61
CA THR A 172 -0.95 8.39 24.88
C THR A 172 -2.22 8.67 24.09
N VAL A 173 -2.13 8.58 22.76
CA VAL A 173 -3.26 8.89 21.84
C VAL A 173 -3.63 7.66 21.03
N ARG A 174 -4.94 7.41 20.85
CA ARG A 174 -5.45 6.29 20.04
C ARG A 174 -6.43 6.80 18.98
N LEU A 175 -5.99 6.85 17.72
CA LEU A 175 -6.84 7.20 16.57
C LEU A 175 -7.27 5.93 15.83
N LEU A 176 -8.46 5.41 16.12
CA LEU A 176 -8.94 4.12 15.61
C LEU A 176 -10.28 4.21 14.83
N SER A 177 -10.68 5.41 14.41
CA SER A 177 -11.92 5.62 13.65
C SER A 177 -11.92 4.90 12.30
N LYS A 178 -13.08 4.33 11.93
CA LYS A 178 -13.25 3.39 10.80
C LYS A 178 -14.03 3.96 9.59
N ASN A 179 -14.09 5.28 9.42
CA ASN A 179 -15.14 5.89 8.59
C ASN A 179 -14.64 6.47 7.25
N ARG A 180 -13.36 6.33 6.88
CA ARG A 180 -12.84 6.95 5.65
C ARG A 180 -11.65 6.20 5.08
N LEU A 181 -11.60 6.07 3.76
CA LEU A 181 -10.39 5.67 3.04
C LEU A 181 -9.40 6.86 2.99
N PRO A 182 -8.12 6.68 3.38
CA PRO A 182 -7.10 7.69 3.18
C PRO A 182 -6.97 8.06 1.71
N GLN A 183 -6.65 9.32 1.38
CA GLN A 183 -6.50 9.70 -0.03
C GLN A 183 -5.24 9.05 -0.64
N LEU A 184 -5.30 8.65 -1.91
CA LEU A 184 -4.16 8.04 -2.60
C LEU A 184 -3.08 9.06 -3.01
N ASP A 185 -3.39 10.36 -3.00
CA ASP A 185 -2.47 11.45 -3.33
C ASP A 185 -1.66 11.95 -2.13
N LEU A 186 -1.78 11.29 -0.97
CA LEU A 186 -0.92 11.56 0.18
C LEU A 186 0.56 11.42 -0.20
N PRO A 187 1.44 12.28 0.37
CA PRO A 187 2.87 12.17 0.14
C PRO A 187 3.38 10.81 0.61
N LYS A 188 4.35 10.25 -0.12
CA LYS A 188 5.03 9.01 0.23
C LYS A 188 6.54 9.19 0.21
N ILE A 189 7.21 8.57 1.18
CA ILE A 189 8.64 8.21 1.06
C ILE A 189 8.68 6.72 0.73
N ARG A 190 9.06 6.39 -0.50
CA ARG A 190 9.13 5.01 -0.97
C ARG A 190 10.37 4.31 -0.43
N LYS A 191 10.23 3.05 -0.05
CA LYS A 191 11.39 2.21 0.30
C LYS A 191 12.28 1.98 -0.93
N ASN A 192 11.64 1.73 -2.07
CA ASN A 192 12.29 1.64 -3.38
C ASN A 192 11.74 2.78 -4.25
N PRO A 193 12.54 3.79 -4.62
CA PRO A 193 12.05 4.97 -5.33
C PRO A 193 11.50 4.65 -6.74
N MET A 194 11.82 3.46 -7.29
CA MET A 194 11.32 3.00 -8.59
C MET A 194 10.04 2.16 -8.51
N VAL A 195 9.56 1.82 -7.31
CA VAL A 195 8.37 0.97 -7.09
C VAL A 195 7.29 1.75 -6.35
N GLU A 196 6.09 1.85 -6.92
CA GLU A 196 4.90 2.33 -6.21
C GLU A 196 3.97 1.18 -5.86
N ILE A 197 3.56 1.10 -4.60
CA ILE A 197 2.47 0.23 -4.17
C ILE A 197 1.17 1.04 -4.15
N ILE A 198 0.22 0.73 -5.02
CA ILE A 198 -1.10 1.36 -5.04
C ILE A 198 -2.14 0.41 -4.42
N PRO A 199 -2.68 0.72 -3.23
CA PRO A 199 -3.80 -0.04 -2.69
C PRO A 199 -5.05 0.20 -3.53
N LEU A 200 -5.69 -0.88 -4.02
CA LEU A 200 -6.92 -0.82 -4.80
C LEU A 200 -8.16 -0.68 -3.91
N SER A 201 -8.10 -1.31 -2.74
CA SER A 201 -9.18 -1.33 -1.75
C SER A 201 -8.59 -1.59 -0.37
N THR A 202 -9.40 -1.38 0.67
CA THR A 202 -9.14 -1.85 2.02
C THR A 202 -10.25 -2.76 2.48
N GLY A 203 -9.93 -3.70 3.36
CA GLY A 203 -10.91 -4.62 3.92
C GLY A 203 -11.16 -5.82 3.02
N CYS A 204 -12.02 -6.71 3.47
CA CYS A 204 -12.24 -7.99 2.80
C CYS A 204 -13.72 -8.38 2.88
N LEU A 205 -14.24 -8.99 1.81
CA LEU A 205 -15.58 -9.59 1.79
C LEU A 205 -15.63 -10.92 2.56
N GLY A 206 -14.52 -11.66 2.59
CA GLY A 206 -14.41 -12.96 3.23
C GLY A 206 -14.66 -12.94 4.74
N ALA A 207 -15.00 -14.12 5.27
CA ALA A 207 -15.24 -14.37 6.68
C ALA A 207 -14.47 -15.60 7.19
N CYS A 208 -13.23 -15.79 6.73
CA CYS A 208 -12.43 -16.98 7.04
C CYS A 208 -12.30 -17.17 8.56
N THR A 209 -12.45 -18.40 9.03
CA THR A 209 -12.48 -18.75 10.46
C THR A 209 -11.18 -18.47 11.21
N TYR A 210 -10.07 -18.26 10.50
CA TYR A 210 -8.74 -18.05 11.06
C TYR A 210 -8.18 -16.63 10.86
N CYS A 211 -8.74 -15.85 9.93
CA CYS A 211 -8.14 -14.60 9.47
C CYS A 211 -8.60 -13.40 10.30
N LYS A 212 -7.67 -12.48 10.60
CA LYS A 212 -7.98 -11.22 11.31
C LYS A 212 -8.13 -10.01 10.38
N THR A 213 -7.98 -10.19 9.06
CA THR A 213 -8.05 -9.09 8.09
C THR A 213 -9.32 -8.26 8.20
N ARG A 214 -10.51 -8.88 8.25
CA ARG A 214 -11.77 -8.14 8.42
C ARG A 214 -11.90 -7.41 9.76
N HIS A 215 -11.26 -7.94 10.82
CA HIS A 215 -11.23 -7.28 12.13
C HIS A 215 -10.34 -6.02 12.10
N ALA A 216 -9.20 -6.12 11.42
CA ALA A 216 -8.26 -5.02 11.20
C ALA A 216 -8.82 -3.99 10.20
N ARG A 217 -9.01 -4.41 8.95
CA ARG A 217 -9.27 -3.56 7.77
C ARG A 217 -10.75 -3.32 7.47
N GLY A 218 -11.66 -4.02 8.14
CA GLY A 218 -13.09 -3.84 7.97
C GLY A 218 -13.66 -4.59 6.76
N LYS A 219 -14.85 -4.17 6.33
CA LYS A 219 -15.47 -4.63 5.08
C LYS A 219 -14.78 -3.96 3.88
N LEU A 220 -14.95 -4.54 2.70
CA LEU A 220 -14.44 -3.99 1.45
C LEU A 220 -14.87 -2.52 1.29
N GLY A 221 -13.88 -1.67 1.05
CA GLY A 221 -14.05 -0.31 0.56
C GLY A 221 -13.00 -0.04 -0.52
N SER A 222 -13.46 0.12 -1.76
CA SER A 222 -12.61 0.30 -2.93
C SER A 222 -12.35 1.78 -3.24
N TYR A 223 -11.16 2.07 -3.77
CA TYR A 223 -10.88 3.37 -4.38
C TYR A 223 -11.52 3.44 -5.77
N THR A 224 -11.98 4.61 -6.19
CA THR A 224 -12.52 4.78 -7.55
C THR A 224 -11.45 4.56 -8.60
N VAL A 225 -11.87 4.14 -9.79
CA VAL A 225 -10.96 3.90 -10.94
C VAL A 225 -10.16 5.16 -11.24
N GLU A 226 -10.78 6.34 -11.20
CA GLU A 226 -10.14 7.62 -11.48
C GLU A 226 -9.05 7.95 -10.46
N ALA A 227 -9.28 7.66 -9.17
CA ALA A 227 -8.29 7.90 -8.13
C ALA A 227 -7.05 7.02 -8.33
N ILE A 228 -7.24 5.74 -8.66
CA ILE A 228 -6.14 4.79 -8.89
C ILE A 228 -5.36 5.17 -10.17
N VAL A 229 -6.07 5.47 -11.26
CA VAL A 229 -5.45 5.91 -12.52
C VAL A 229 -4.69 7.22 -12.34
N SER A 230 -5.25 8.20 -11.63
CA SER A 230 -4.59 9.47 -11.33
C SER A 230 -3.34 9.28 -10.48
N ARG A 231 -3.37 8.34 -9.52
CA ARG A 231 -2.17 7.98 -8.74
C ARG A 231 -1.11 7.37 -9.64
N ALA A 232 -1.45 6.39 -10.47
CA ALA A 232 -0.54 5.75 -11.42
C ALA A 232 0.13 6.79 -12.34
N GLN A 233 -0.64 7.69 -12.94
CA GLN A 233 -0.11 8.76 -13.79
C GLN A 233 0.85 9.68 -13.04
N SER A 234 0.52 10.04 -11.79
CA SER A 234 1.37 10.91 -10.98
C SER A 234 2.71 10.25 -10.67
N VAL A 235 2.72 9.00 -10.23
CA VAL A 235 3.96 8.31 -9.83
C VAL A 235 4.86 7.95 -11.01
N ILE A 236 4.29 7.68 -12.19
CA ILE A 236 5.08 7.51 -13.42
C ILE A 236 5.87 8.78 -13.75
N LYS A 237 5.25 9.96 -13.59
CA LYS A 237 5.94 11.25 -13.76
C LYS A 237 7.02 11.48 -12.71
N GLU A 238 6.92 10.85 -11.54
CA GLU A 238 7.93 10.91 -10.48
C GLU A 238 9.11 9.97 -10.72
N GLY A 239 9.06 9.10 -11.73
CA GLY A 239 10.16 8.20 -12.10
C GLY A 239 9.95 6.74 -11.73
N VAL A 240 8.76 6.37 -11.23
CA VAL A 240 8.42 4.97 -10.93
C VAL A 240 8.39 4.15 -12.22
N THR A 241 9.09 3.01 -12.21
CA THR A 241 9.14 2.04 -13.32
C THR A 241 8.36 0.76 -13.04
N GLU A 242 7.86 0.58 -11.82
CA GLU A 242 7.08 -0.58 -11.44
C GLU A 242 5.93 -0.19 -10.49
N ILE A 243 4.71 -0.65 -10.79
CA ILE A 243 3.51 -0.38 -9.99
C ILE A 243 2.94 -1.70 -9.49
N TRP A 244 2.89 -1.84 -8.17
CA TRP A 244 2.27 -2.98 -7.50
C TRP A 244 0.84 -2.62 -7.11
N LEU A 245 -0.12 -3.33 -7.68
CA LEU A 245 -1.51 -3.22 -7.28
C LEU A 245 -1.73 -4.13 -6.07
N SER A 246 -2.10 -3.55 -4.93
CA SER A 246 -2.22 -4.28 -3.67
C SER A 246 -3.64 -4.22 -3.12
N SER A 247 -4.10 -5.30 -2.51
CA SER A 247 -5.34 -5.38 -1.75
C SER A 247 -5.30 -6.65 -0.89
N GLU A 248 -6.21 -6.74 0.07
CA GLU A 248 -6.52 -8.00 0.75
C GLU A 248 -7.05 -9.06 -0.23
N ASP A 249 -7.74 -8.61 -1.28
CA ASP A 249 -8.20 -9.43 -2.38
C ASP A 249 -8.44 -8.55 -3.61
N THR A 250 -7.49 -8.58 -4.56
CA THR A 250 -7.59 -7.76 -5.77
C THR A 250 -8.75 -8.18 -6.67
N GLY A 251 -9.14 -9.46 -6.68
CA GLY A 251 -10.28 -9.94 -7.45
C GLY A 251 -11.61 -9.37 -6.97
N ALA A 252 -11.71 -9.01 -5.69
CA ALA A 252 -12.90 -8.39 -5.11
C ALA A 252 -13.02 -6.88 -5.40
N TYR A 253 -12.02 -6.27 -6.06
CA TYR A 253 -12.02 -4.84 -6.33
C TYR A 253 -13.27 -4.40 -7.10
N GLY A 254 -13.89 -3.31 -6.63
CA GLY A 254 -14.95 -2.62 -7.37
C GLY A 254 -16.35 -3.18 -7.18
N ILE A 255 -16.51 -4.34 -6.52
CA ILE A 255 -17.83 -4.94 -6.23
C ILE A 255 -18.72 -3.96 -5.47
N ASP A 256 -18.16 -3.21 -4.52
CA ASP A 256 -18.84 -2.17 -3.73
C ASP A 256 -19.11 -0.88 -4.51
N LEU A 257 -18.49 -0.70 -5.68
CA LEU A 257 -18.63 0.47 -6.55
C LEU A 257 -19.41 0.18 -7.85
N GLY A 258 -19.80 -1.08 -8.10
CA GLY A 258 -20.42 -1.49 -9.37
C GLY A 258 -19.45 -1.50 -10.56
N THR A 259 -18.16 -1.74 -10.32
CA THR A 259 -17.12 -1.95 -11.35
C THR A 259 -16.36 -3.25 -11.06
N ASP A 260 -15.37 -3.60 -11.87
CA ASP A 260 -14.56 -4.79 -11.68
C ASP A 260 -13.05 -4.55 -11.89
N LEU A 261 -12.24 -5.54 -11.49
CA LEU A 261 -10.79 -5.53 -11.65
C LEU A 261 -10.36 -5.43 -13.14
N PRO A 262 -10.92 -6.19 -14.09
CA PRO A 262 -10.57 -6.05 -15.50
C PRO A 262 -10.75 -4.63 -16.06
N THR A 263 -11.82 -3.94 -15.69
CA THR A 263 -12.09 -2.56 -16.12
C THR A 263 -11.04 -1.60 -15.61
N LEU A 264 -10.65 -1.72 -14.34
CA LEU A 264 -9.53 -0.96 -13.78
C LEU A 264 -8.21 -1.26 -14.52
N LEU A 265 -7.89 -2.53 -14.74
CA LEU A 265 -6.65 -2.94 -15.39
C LEU A 265 -6.56 -2.38 -16.82
N ARG A 266 -7.62 -2.47 -17.61
CA ARG A 266 -7.67 -1.86 -18.95
C ARG A 266 -7.43 -0.34 -18.89
N LYS A 267 -8.03 0.36 -17.92
CA LYS A 267 -7.83 1.79 -17.72
C LYS A 267 -6.40 2.16 -17.30
N LEU A 268 -5.75 1.31 -16.51
CA LEU A 268 -4.34 1.47 -16.17
C LEU A 268 -3.43 1.27 -17.40
N LEU A 269 -3.74 0.29 -18.26
CA LEU A 269 -2.99 0.04 -19.49
C LEU A 269 -3.09 1.18 -20.52
N GLU A 270 -4.13 2.02 -20.46
CA GLU A 270 -4.23 3.24 -21.26
C GLU A 270 -3.17 4.30 -20.85
N VAL A 271 -2.71 4.29 -19.60
CA VAL A 271 -1.84 5.35 -19.04
C VAL A 271 -0.41 4.91 -18.73
N VAL A 272 -0.16 3.61 -18.55
CA VAL A 272 1.17 3.06 -18.26
C VAL A 272 1.99 3.01 -19.56
N PRO A 273 3.11 3.74 -19.68
CA PRO A 273 3.91 3.75 -20.91
C PRO A 273 4.75 2.47 -21.05
N GLU A 274 5.37 2.29 -22.21
CA GLU A 274 6.40 1.25 -22.40
C GLU A 274 7.57 1.47 -21.42
N GLY A 275 8.13 0.37 -20.91
CA GLY A 275 9.22 0.39 -19.93
C GLY A 275 8.76 0.46 -18.47
N VAL A 276 7.47 0.73 -18.21
CA VAL A 276 6.86 0.64 -16.88
C VAL A 276 6.05 -0.65 -16.77
N MET A 277 6.19 -1.37 -15.66
CA MET A 277 5.52 -2.65 -15.43
C MET A 277 4.45 -2.59 -14.35
N LEU A 278 3.29 -3.18 -14.63
CA LEU A 278 2.24 -3.45 -13.65
C LEU A 278 2.40 -4.85 -13.06
N ARG A 279 2.27 -4.95 -11.74
CA ARG A 279 2.16 -6.23 -11.03
C ARG A 279 0.79 -6.31 -10.36
N VAL A 280 0.01 -7.33 -10.74
CA VAL A 280 -1.27 -7.61 -10.09
C VAL A 280 -1.00 -8.35 -8.77
N GLY A 281 -1.63 -7.88 -7.70
CA GLY A 281 -1.50 -8.45 -6.37
C GLY A 281 -2.22 -9.78 -6.20
N MET A 282 -2.34 -10.20 -4.95
CA MET A 282 -3.03 -11.43 -4.57
C MET A 282 -4.53 -11.35 -4.86
N THR A 283 -5.10 -12.44 -5.38
CA THR A 283 -6.55 -12.60 -5.61
C THR A 283 -7.03 -13.94 -5.07
N ASN A 284 -8.25 -14.03 -4.56
CA ASN A 284 -8.84 -15.32 -4.20
C ASN A 284 -9.66 -15.93 -5.36
N PRO A 285 -9.82 -17.26 -5.41
CA PRO A 285 -10.60 -17.93 -6.46
C PRO A 285 -12.02 -17.38 -6.70
N PRO A 286 -12.87 -17.10 -5.69
CA PRO A 286 -14.28 -16.78 -5.91
C PRO A 286 -14.51 -15.60 -6.86
N TYR A 287 -13.69 -14.55 -6.76
CA TYR A 287 -13.89 -13.33 -7.53
C TYR A 287 -13.10 -13.28 -8.84
N ILE A 288 -12.07 -14.11 -8.98
CA ILE A 288 -11.29 -14.17 -10.22
C ILE A 288 -11.89 -15.14 -11.24
N LEU A 289 -12.67 -16.14 -10.80
CA LEU A 289 -13.32 -17.15 -11.64
C LEU A 289 -14.16 -16.53 -12.76
N ASP A 290 -14.90 -15.46 -12.46
CA ASP A 290 -15.78 -14.78 -13.43
C ASP A 290 -15.00 -13.88 -14.41
N HIS A 291 -13.69 -13.74 -14.21
CA HIS A 291 -12.85 -12.81 -14.95
C HIS A 291 -11.62 -13.47 -15.59
N LEU A 292 -11.56 -14.80 -15.63
CA LEU A 292 -10.36 -15.55 -16.09
C LEU A 292 -9.89 -15.15 -17.49
N ASP A 293 -10.79 -14.99 -18.45
CA ASP A 293 -10.43 -14.58 -19.82
C ASP A 293 -9.82 -13.18 -19.86
N ALA A 294 -10.49 -12.21 -19.23
CA ALA A 294 -10.02 -10.83 -19.23
C ALA A 294 -8.71 -10.68 -18.44
N ILE A 295 -8.54 -11.45 -17.37
CA ILE A 295 -7.30 -11.46 -16.58
C ILE A 295 -6.17 -12.12 -17.38
N ALA A 296 -6.43 -13.23 -18.08
CA ALA A 296 -5.45 -13.86 -18.94
C ALA A 296 -5.00 -12.92 -20.08
N GLU A 297 -5.92 -12.15 -20.68
CA GLU A 297 -5.60 -11.13 -21.67
C GLU A 297 -4.68 -10.04 -21.09
N VAL A 298 -5.02 -9.54 -19.89
CA VAL A 298 -4.21 -8.52 -19.22
C VAL A 298 -2.83 -9.05 -18.84
N LEU A 299 -2.70 -10.27 -18.34
CA LEU A 299 -1.41 -10.87 -17.95
C LEU A 299 -0.49 -11.11 -19.15
N GLN A 300 -1.05 -11.36 -20.34
CA GLN A 300 -0.26 -11.49 -21.58
C GLN A 300 0.28 -10.16 -22.08
N HIS A 301 -0.34 -9.05 -21.71
CA HIS A 301 0.02 -7.74 -22.22
C HIS A 301 1.44 -7.31 -21.79
N ASP A 302 2.26 -6.78 -22.70
CA ASP A 302 3.70 -6.52 -22.52
C ASP A 302 4.07 -5.73 -21.25
N ARG A 303 3.19 -4.81 -20.82
CA ARG A 303 3.39 -3.92 -19.66
C ARG A 303 2.88 -4.50 -18.33
N VAL A 304 2.51 -5.77 -18.27
CA VAL A 304 2.02 -6.47 -17.05
C VAL A 304 2.90 -7.68 -16.78
N TYR A 305 3.30 -7.94 -15.55
CA TYR A 305 4.01 -9.19 -15.27
C TYR A 305 3.08 -10.40 -15.42
N SER A 306 3.57 -11.46 -16.06
CA SER A 306 2.94 -12.79 -16.12
C SER A 306 3.11 -13.51 -14.79
N PHE A 307 2.55 -12.91 -13.74
CA PHE A 307 2.61 -13.36 -12.36
C PHE A 307 1.25 -13.15 -11.71
N LEU A 308 0.76 -14.17 -11.00
CA LEU A 308 -0.43 -14.03 -10.17
C LEU A 308 -0.28 -14.84 -8.88
N HIS A 309 -0.70 -14.24 -7.76
CA HIS A 309 -0.75 -14.92 -6.47
C HIS A 309 -2.19 -15.33 -6.15
N VAL A 310 -2.45 -16.64 -6.16
CA VAL A 310 -3.75 -17.23 -5.84
C VAL A 310 -3.60 -18.22 -4.68
N PRO A 311 -3.97 -17.84 -3.45
CA PRO A 311 -3.71 -18.66 -2.28
C PRO A 311 -4.79 -19.75 -2.12
N VAL A 312 -4.41 -21.02 -2.26
CA VAL A 312 -5.35 -22.15 -2.11
C VAL A 312 -5.60 -22.48 -0.64
N GLN A 313 -4.61 -22.28 0.23
CA GLN A 313 -4.57 -22.61 1.66
C GLN A 313 -4.55 -24.10 2.01
N SER A 314 -5.38 -24.93 1.37
CA SER A 314 -5.40 -26.39 1.53
C SER A 314 -5.90 -27.04 0.24
N GLY A 315 -5.42 -28.25 -0.06
CA GLY A 315 -5.95 -29.05 -1.18
C GLY A 315 -7.24 -29.81 -0.88
N SER A 316 -7.75 -29.73 0.36
CA SER A 316 -8.90 -30.49 0.83
C SER A 316 -10.15 -29.63 1.01
N ASP A 317 -11.25 -30.03 0.38
CA ASP A 317 -12.53 -29.30 0.44
C ASP A 317 -13.09 -29.25 1.86
N ASP A 318 -12.93 -30.31 2.67
CA ASP A 318 -13.37 -30.34 4.07
C ASP A 318 -12.60 -29.33 4.93
N VAL A 319 -11.31 -29.18 4.68
CA VAL A 319 -10.48 -28.18 5.36
C VAL A 319 -10.84 -26.77 4.89
N LEU A 320 -11.03 -26.56 3.58
CA LEU A 320 -11.44 -25.26 3.02
C LEU A 320 -12.81 -24.82 3.56
N LEU A 321 -13.76 -25.74 3.65
CA LEU A 321 -15.07 -25.50 4.26
C LEU A 321 -14.94 -25.12 5.73
N ALA A 322 -14.12 -25.82 6.50
CA ALA A 322 -13.87 -25.50 7.91
C ALA A 322 -13.09 -24.18 8.11
N MET A 323 -12.28 -23.79 7.12
CA MET A 323 -11.67 -22.46 7.01
C MET A 323 -12.69 -21.37 6.67
N ASN A 324 -13.92 -21.73 6.30
CA ASN A 324 -14.95 -20.86 5.74
C ASN A 324 -14.47 -20.15 4.48
N ARG A 325 -13.88 -20.92 3.55
CA ARG A 325 -13.59 -20.49 2.18
C ARG A 325 -14.83 -20.65 1.31
N GLU A 326 -15.10 -19.65 0.47
CA GLU A 326 -16.20 -19.63 -0.49
C GLU A 326 -15.81 -20.28 -1.82
N TYR A 327 -14.85 -21.20 -1.78
CA TYR A 327 -14.39 -21.96 -2.94
C TYR A 327 -13.87 -23.35 -2.51
N THR A 328 -13.83 -24.24 -3.49
CA THR A 328 -13.31 -25.60 -3.43
C THR A 328 -11.92 -25.70 -4.07
N ALA A 329 -11.20 -26.78 -3.78
CA ALA A 329 -9.98 -27.14 -4.47
C ALA A 329 -10.23 -27.36 -5.96
N GLY A 330 -11.42 -27.84 -6.36
CA GLY A 330 -11.83 -27.94 -7.77
C GLY A 330 -11.90 -26.59 -8.48
N GLU A 331 -12.48 -25.58 -7.84
CA GLU A 331 -12.53 -24.21 -8.36
C GLU A 331 -11.14 -23.57 -8.44
N PHE A 332 -10.28 -23.79 -7.44
CA PHE A 332 -8.88 -23.38 -7.53
C PHE A 332 -8.18 -24.05 -8.73
N ARG A 333 -8.38 -25.36 -8.92
CA ARG A 333 -7.81 -26.09 -10.06
C ARG A 333 -8.28 -25.49 -11.38
N ARG A 334 -9.55 -25.10 -11.49
CA ARG A 334 -10.07 -24.40 -12.67
C ARG A 334 -9.34 -23.08 -12.93
N VAL A 335 -9.17 -22.24 -11.91
CA VAL A 335 -8.40 -20.99 -12.02
C VAL A 335 -6.98 -21.27 -12.52
N ALA A 336 -6.28 -22.22 -11.89
CA ALA A 336 -4.90 -22.56 -12.24
C ALA A 336 -4.79 -23.14 -13.66
N ASP A 337 -5.61 -24.14 -13.99
CA ASP A 337 -5.58 -24.84 -15.28
C ASP A 337 -5.91 -23.87 -16.43
N GLU A 338 -6.91 -22.99 -16.28
CA GLU A 338 -7.26 -22.01 -17.31
C GLU A 338 -6.18 -20.94 -17.51
N LEU A 339 -5.63 -20.38 -16.42
CA LEU A 339 -4.62 -19.33 -16.52
C LEU A 339 -3.29 -19.87 -17.06
N LEU A 340 -2.85 -21.05 -16.61
CA LEU A 340 -1.63 -21.70 -17.12
C LEU A 340 -1.76 -22.08 -18.60
N ALA A 341 -2.97 -22.41 -19.07
CA ALA A 341 -3.22 -22.70 -20.48
C ALA A 341 -3.25 -21.45 -21.37
N LYS A 342 -3.77 -20.32 -20.84
CA LYS A 342 -3.97 -19.08 -21.61
C LYS A 342 -2.79 -18.12 -21.55
N VAL A 343 -1.99 -18.15 -20.48
CA VAL A 343 -0.87 -17.22 -20.26
C VAL A 343 0.45 -17.99 -20.29
N PRO A 344 1.24 -17.86 -21.37
CA PRO A 344 2.53 -18.52 -21.49
C PRO A 344 3.45 -18.20 -20.32
N ASP A 345 4.11 -19.24 -19.80
CA ASP A 345 5.10 -19.20 -18.74
C ASP A 345 4.63 -18.51 -17.43
N LEU A 346 3.32 -18.42 -17.19
CA LEU A 346 2.76 -17.79 -15.99
C LEU A 346 3.36 -18.33 -14.69
N THR A 347 3.88 -17.42 -13.87
CA THR A 347 4.25 -17.72 -12.49
C THR A 347 3.01 -17.65 -11.60
N LEU A 348 2.50 -18.82 -11.22
CA LEU A 348 1.46 -18.94 -10.21
C LEU A 348 2.08 -19.12 -8.82
N ALA A 349 1.82 -18.16 -7.92
CA ALA A 349 2.19 -18.23 -6.52
C ALA A 349 1.01 -18.68 -5.65
N THR A 350 1.26 -19.37 -4.54
CA THR A 350 0.21 -19.79 -3.61
C THR A 350 0.65 -19.79 -2.14
N ASP A 351 -0.33 -19.84 -1.24
CA ASP A 351 -0.15 -19.98 0.20
C ASP A 351 -0.78 -21.29 0.67
N ILE A 352 -0.12 -22.00 1.58
CA ILE A 352 -0.62 -23.22 2.24
C ILE A 352 -0.55 -23.06 3.76
N ILE A 353 -1.61 -23.46 4.47
CA ILE A 353 -1.65 -23.53 5.94
C ILE A 353 -1.70 -25.00 6.36
N CYS A 354 -0.57 -25.51 6.87
CA CYS A 354 -0.49 -26.85 7.44
C CYS A 354 -1.04 -26.86 8.87
N GLY A 355 -1.76 -27.92 9.24
CA GLY A 355 -2.18 -28.18 10.61
C GLY A 355 -3.41 -27.39 11.04
N PHE A 356 -4.27 -27.00 10.10
CA PHE A 356 -5.58 -26.43 10.43
C PHE A 356 -6.36 -27.40 11.36
N PRO A 357 -7.18 -26.93 12.31
CA PRO A 357 -7.77 -27.78 13.35
C PRO A 357 -8.51 -29.05 12.87
N THR A 358 -9.10 -29.04 11.68
CA THR A 358 -9.82 -30.18 11.08
C THR A 358 -8.97 -31.03 10.13
N GLU A 359 -7.69 -30.73 9.95
CA GLU A 359 -6.83 -31.40 8.97
C GLU A 359 -6.42 -32.81 9.43
N THR A 360 -6.93 -33.84 8.73
CA THR A 360 -6.52 -35.25 8.90
C THR A 360 -5.29 -35.58 8.06
N GLU A 361 -4.82 -36.82 8.09
CA GLU A 361 -3.71 -37.24 7.24
C GLU A 361 -4.12 -37.26 5.77
N GLU A 362 -5.32 -37.73 5.47
CA GLU A 362 -5.91 -37.78 4.12
C GLU A 362 -6.05 -36.37 3.53
N HIS A 363 -6.54 -35.40 4.31
CA HIS A 363 -6.64 -34.00 3.86
C HIS A 363 -5.27 -33.37 3.56
N PHE A 364 -4.24 -33.79 4.31
CA PHE A 364 -2.87 -33.35 4.05
C PHE A 364 -2.30 -33.99 2.79
N ASP A 365 -2.61 -35.26 2.52
CA ASP A 365 -2.20 -35.96 1.30
C ASP A 365 -2.84 -35.32 0.06
N GLU A 366 -4.12 -34.93 0.11
CA GLU A 366 -4.78 -34.14 -0.97
C GLU A 366 -4.05 -32.81 -1.25
N THR A 367 -3.53 -32.18 -0.20
CA THR A 367 -2.72 -30.95 -0.33
C THR A 367 -1.37 -31.24 -1.00
N MET A 368 -0.72 -32.35 -0.64
CA MET A 368 0.53 -32.79 -1.27
C MET A 368 0.34 -33.11 -2.75
N GLU A 369 -0.75 -33.79 -3.12
CA GLU A 369 -1.10 -34.11 -4.51
C GLU A 369 -1.32 -32.84 -5.34
N LEU A 370 -2.04 -31.85 -4.80
CA LEU A 370 -2.25 -30.58 -5.49
C LEU A 370 -0.92 -29.86 -5.74
N VAL A 371 -0.04 -29.81 -4.74
CA VAL A 371 1.27 -29.17 -4.85
C VAL A 371 2.17 -29.89 -5.85
N GLU A 372 2.15 -31.22 -5.86
CA GLU A 372 2.91 -32.02 -6.83
C GLU A 372 2.37 -31.84 -8.27
N LYS A 373 1.05 -31.73 -8.46
CA LYS A 373 0.45 -31.49 -9.78
C LYS A 373 0.91 -30.16 -10.39
N TYR A 374 0.84 -29.07 -9.62
CA TYR A 374 1.06 -27.72 -10.15
C TYR A 374 2.52 -27.26 -10.07
N ARG A 375 3.35 -27.90 -9.23
CA ARG A 375 4.77 -27.58 -9.04
C ARG A 375 5.03 -26.07 -8.95
N PHE A 376 4.28 -25.39 -8.07
CA PHE A 376 4.28 -23.92 -7.97
C PHE A 376 5.70 -23.35 -7.92
N HIS A 377 5.92 -22.27 -8.67
CA HIS A 377 7.18 -21.53 -8.67
C HIS A 377 7.45 -20.87 -7.32
N ILE A 378 6.39 -20.36 -6.69
CA ILE A 378 6.43 -19.65 -5.41
C ILE A 378 5.33 -20.24 -4.52
N MET A 379 5.73 -20.73 -3.34
CA MET A 379 4.79 -21.24 -2.36
C MET A 379 5.17 -20.79 -0.95
N ASN A 380 4.23 -20.15 -0.25
CA ASN A 380 4.41 -19.79 1.15
C ASN A 380 3.77 -20.86 2.04
N ILE A 381 4.60 -21.61 2.76
CA ILE A 381 4.15 -22.65 3.69
C ILE A 381 4.07 -22.06 5.09
N SER A 382 2.88 -22.03 5.67
CA SER A 382 2.65 -21.57 7.04
C SER A 382 2.10 -22.69 7.91
N GLN A 383 2.41 -22.65 9.21
CA GLN A 383 1.71 -23.49 10.19
C GLN A 383 0.47 -22.75 10.69
N PHE A 384 -0.60 -23.48 11.01
CA PHE A 384 -1.76 -22.86 11.64
C PHE A 384 -1.42 -22.36 13.05
N TYR A 385 -1.71 -21.09 13.28
CA TYR A 385 -1.64 -20.47 14.60
C TYR A 385 -3.02 -19.93 15.02
N PRO A 386 -3.52 -20.31 16.21
CA PRO A 386 -4.81 -19.82 16.69
C PRO A 386 -4.70 -18.34 17.06
N ARG A 387 -5.50 -17.50 16.39
CA ARG A 387 -5.53 -16.05 16.64
C ARG A 387 -6.66 -15.71 17.62
N PRO A 388 -6.39 -15.06 18.78
CA PRO A 388 -7.44 -14.73 19.74
C PRO A 388 -8.62 -13.98 19.10
N GLY A 389 -9.84 -14.41 19.38
CA GLY A 389 -11.05 -13.80 18.83
C GLY A 389 -11.54 -14.39 17.49
N THR A 390 -10.78 -15.27 16.83
CA THR A 390 -11.27 -15.95 15.62
C THR A 390 -12.00 -17.27 15.97
N PRO A 391 -12.97 -17.72 15.13
CA PRO A 391 -13.64 -19.00 15.35
C PRO A 391 -12.68 -20.19 15.45
N ALA A 392 -11.66 -20.25 14.58
CA ALA A 392 -10.69 -21.34 14.55
C ALA A 392 -9.81 -21.40 15.82
N ALA A 393 -9.66 -20.29 16.56
CA ALA A 393 -8.91 -20.30 17.82
C ALA A 393 -9.58 -21.11 18.93
N LYS A 394 -10.90 -21.36 18.82
CA LYS A 394 -11.67 -22.17 19.78
C LYS A 394 -11.70 -23.65 19.41
N MET A 395 -11.22 -24.02 18.22
CA MET A 395 -11.24 -25.40 17.73
C MET A 395 -10.13 -26.24 18.38
N LYS A 396 -10.35 -27.56 18.47
CA LYS A 396 -9.36 -28.51 18.98
C LYS A 396 -8.17 -28.56 18.01
N ARG A 397 -6.97 -28.24 18.51
CA ARG A 397 -5.77 -28.18 17.68
C ARG A 397 -5.25 -29.56 17.31
N VAL A 398 -4.70 -29.66 16.10
CA VAL A 398 -3.81 -30.76 15.70
C VAL A 398 -2.54 -30.71 16.57
N PRO A 399 -2.02 -31.84 17.06
CA PRO A 399 -0.81 -31.86 17.87
C PRO A 399 0.38 -31.18 17.17
N THR A 400 1.11 -30.32 17.88
CA THR A 400 2.22 -29.52 17.33
C THR A 400 3.25 -30.36 16.59
N GLN A 401 3.53 -31.58 17.04
CA GLN A 401 4.48 -32.48 16.39
C GLN A 401 4.00 -32.93 15.00
N VAL A 402 2.69 -33.16 14.84
CA VAL A 402 2.08 -33.52 13.56
C VAL A 402 2.14 -32.32 12.61
N VAL A 403 1.79 -31.12 13.08
CA VAL A 403 1.87 -29.88 12.28
C VAL A 403 3.30 -29.63 11.79
N LYS A 404 4.31 -29.77 12.66
CA LYS A 404 5.72 -29.64 12.29
C LYS A 404 6.16 -30.71 11.28
N ASN A 405 5.69 -31.94 11.42
CA ASN A 405 6.00 -33.01 10.47
C ASN A 405 5.40 -32.72 9.09
N ARG A 406 4.13 -32.32 9.03
CA ARG A 406 3.43 -31.93 7.80
C ARG A 406 4.11 -30.77 7.09
N SER A 407 4.42 -29.68 7.81
CA SER A 407 5.12 -28.55 7.20
C SER A 407 6.48 -28.95 6.64
N ARG A 408 7.26 -29.79 7.36
CA ARG A 408 8.56 -30.28 6.87
C ARG A 408 8.42 -31.18 5.63
N LYS A 409 7.43 -32.08 5.61
CA LYS A 409 7.16 -32.94 4.44
C LYS A 409 6.85 -32.09 3.21
N LEU A 410 5.98 -31.09 3.36
CA LEU A 410 5.61 -30.18 2.27
C LEU A 410 6.79 -29.30 1.83
N THR A 411 7.58 -28.78 2.77
CA THR A 411 8.81 -28.02 2.45
C THR A 411 9.79 -28.88 1.66
N LYS A 412 10.00 -30.14 2.08
CA LYS A 412 10.89 -31.07 1.38
C LYS A 412 10.41 -31.38 -0.03
N LEU A 413 9.09 -31.52 -0.25
CA LEU A 413 8.53 -31.66 -1.59
C LEU A 413 8.82 -30.42 -2.44
N PHE A 414 8.50 -29.24 -1.93
CA PHE A 414 8.73 -27.98 -2.61
C PHE A 414 10.23 -27.74 -2.92
N GLU A 415 11.13 -28.24 -2.08
CA GLU A 415 12.59 -28.22 -2.29
C GLU A 415 13.06 -29.04 -3.49
N THR A 416 12.26 -30.00 -3.98
CA THR A 416 12.57 -30.76 -5.18
C THR A 416 12.21 -30.04 -6.49
N PHE A 417 11.55 -28.88 -6.41
CA PHE A 417 11.08 -28.18 -7.59
C PHE A 417 12.20 -27.32 -8.19
N GLU A 418 12.42 -27.48 -9.49
CA GLU A 418 13.43 -26.76 -10.27
C GLU A 418 12.74 -25.93 -11.37
N PRO A 419 12.06 -24.82 -11.01
CA PRO A 419 11.17 -24.12 -11.91
C PRO A 419 11.89 -23.44 -13.10
N TYR A 420 13.18 -23.13 -12.97
CA TYR A 420 13.87 -22.23 -13.92
C TYR A 420 14.94 -22.90 -14.78
N THR A 421 15.13 -24.22 -14.68
CA THR A 421 16.20 -24.93 -15.41
C THR A 421 16.06 -24.81 -16.92
N HIS A 422 14.82 -24.74 -17.42
CA HIS A 422 14.51 -24.55 -18.84
C HIS A 422 14.94 -23.17 -19.38
N LEU A 423 15.21 -22.18 -18.52
CA LEU A 423 15.64 -20.84 -18.92
C LEU A 423 17.16 -20.75 -19.18
N VAL A 424 17.94 -21.73 -18.73
CA VAL A 424 19.41 -21.70 -18.86
C VAL A 424 19.81 -21.64 -20.34
N ASN A 425 20.77 -20.76 -20.67
CA ASN A 425 21.20 -20.44 -22.04
C ASN A 425 20.15 -19.78 -22.95
N THR A 426 18.99 -19.38 -22.42
CA THR A 426 18.04 -18.55 -23.15
C THR A 426 18.35 -17.06 -22.96
N THR A 427 17.80 -16.22 -23.84
CA THR A 427 17.82 -14.76 -23.66
C THR A 427 16.47 -14.33 -23.11
N GLN A 428 16.50 -13.55 -22.02
CA GLN A 428 15.31 -13.09 -21.30
C GLN A 428 15.32 -11.56 -21.22
N LYS A 429 14.15 -10.95 -21.44
CA LYS A 429 13.95 -9.52 -21.15
C LYS A 429 13.67 -9.35 -19.67
N VAL A 430 14.38 -8.41 -19.03
CA VAL A 430 14.28 -8.13 -17.60
C VAL A 430 14.07 -6.64 -17.34
N TRP A 431 13.45 -6.32 -16.21
CA TRP A 431 13.28 -4.96 -15.71
C TRP A 431 14.07 -4.79 -14.41
N VAL A 432 14.84 -3.72 -14.35
CA VAL A 432 15.78 -3.46 -13.26
C VAL A 432 15.24 -2.33 -12.39
N ASN A 433 15.04 -2.60 -11.11
CA ASN A 433 14.67 -1.59 -10.12
C ASN A 433 15.93 -1.20 -9.30
N THR A 434 15.79 -0.68 -8.08
CA THR A 434 16.94 -0.32 -7.22
C THR A 434 17.41 -1.45 -6.30
N GLU A 435 16.84 -2.64 -6.38
CA GLU A 435 17.16 -3.73 -5.47
C GLU A 435 18.56 -4.28 -5.72
N VAL A 436 19.23 -4.60 -4.62
CA VAL A 436 20.56 -5.20 -4.59
C VAL A 436 20.51 -6.45 -3.73
N SER A 437 21.38 -7.40 -4.02
CA SER A 437 21.58 -8.55 -3.14
C SER A 437 22.09 -8.10 -1.76
N ASP A 438 21.87 -8.93 -0.73
CA ASP A 438 22.33 -8.67 0.64
C ASP A 438 23.84 -8.44 0.72
N ASP A 439 24.61 -9.16 -0.10
CA ASP A 439 26.06 -9.02 -0.21
C ASP A 439 26.50 -7.83 -1.08
N LYS A 440 25.54 -7.07 -1.64
CA LYS A 440 25.70 -5.90 -2.50
C LYS A 440 26.48 -6.16 -3.81
N LYS A 441 26.68 -7.42 -4.19
CA LYS A 441 27.44 -7.80 -5.39
C LYS A 441 26.60 -7.89 -6.65
N TYR A 442 25.28 -7.96 -6.51
CA TYR A 442 24.37 -8.14 -7.63
C TYR A 442 23.31 -7.05 -7.67
N THR A 443 23.02 -6.58 -8.87
CA THR A 443 21.78 -5.84 -9.18
C THR A 443 20.67 -6.86 -9.40
N VAL A 444 19.51 -6.63 -8.78
CA VAL A 444 18.34 -7.51 -8.92
C VAL A 444 17.45 -6.99 -10.04
N ALA A 445 17.06 -7.89 -10.94
CA ALA A 445 16.10 -7.63 -12.00
C ALA A 445 14.99 -8.69 -12.00
N HIS A 446 13.89 -8.41 -12.69
CA HIS A 446 12.77 -9.35 -12.80
C HIS A 446 12.46 -9.66 -14.27
N THR A 447 12.27 -10.93 -14.61
CA THR A 447 11.75 -11.33 -15.93
C THR A 447 10.28 -10.93 -16.08
N LYS A 448 9.72 -11.16 -17.27
CA LYS A 448 8.28 -11.01 -17.55
C LYS A 448 7.41 -11.79 -16.55
N ASN A 449 7.87 -12.94 -16.07
CA ASN A 449 7.10 -13.81 -15.18
C ASN A 449 7.48 -13.56 -13.72
N TYR A 450 8.15 -12.44 -13.46
CA TYR A 450 8.58 -12.02 -12.14
C TYR A 450 9.63 -12.94 -11.49
N THR A 451 10.41 -13.67 -12.30
CA THR A 451 11.55 -14.44 -11.81
C THR A 451 12.69 -13.50 -11.45
N LYS A 452 13.25 -13.65 -10.23
CA LYS A 452 14.41 -12.89 -9.76
C LYS A 452 15.65 -13.25 -10.60
N VAL A 453 16.31 -12.25 -11.16
CA VAL A 453 17.54 -12.37 -11.95
C VAL A 453 18.65 -11.60 -11.23
N LEU A 454 19.74 -12.30 -10.90
CA LEU A 454 20.93 -11.70 -10.33
C LEU A 454 21.91 -11.35 -11.47
N LEU A 455 22.16 -10.06 -11.63
CA LEU A 455 23.13 -9.51 -12.58
C LEU A 455 24.34 -8.97 -11.82
N PRO A 456 25.56 -9.04 -12.37
CA PRO A 456 26.70 -8.34 -11.79
C PRO A 456 26.34 -6.88 -11.49
N ARG A 457 26.76 -6.39 -10.32
CA ARG A 457 26.41 -5.03 -9.87
C ARG A 457 26.77 -3.99 -10.92
N ASP A 458 25.74 -3.31 -11.42
CA ASP A 458 25.85 -2.15 -12.29
C ASP A 458 24.67 -1.22 -12.03
N ASP A 459 24.97 -0.02 -11.53
CA ASP A 459 23.98 1.02 -11.24
C ASP A 459 23.48 1.74 -12.50
N ALA A 460 24.17 1.60 -13.65
CA ALA A 460 23.70 2.14 -14.92
C ALA A 460 22.40 1.46 -15.39
N LEU A 461 22.13 0.24 -14.91
CA LEU A 461 20.95 -0.54 -15.24
C LEU A 461 19.69 -0.09 -14.50
N ILE A 462 19.80 0.64 -13.40
CA ILE A 462 18.65 1.02 -12.57
C ILE A 462 17.59 1.78 -13.39
N GLY A 463 16.36 1.29 -13.37
CA GLY A 463 15.22 1.86 -14.10
C GLY A 463 15.17 1.49 -15.59
N CYS A 464 16.12 0.69 -16.09
CA CYS A 464 16.15 0.21 -17.47
C CYS A 464 15.47 -1.16 -17.62
N ALA A 465 15.01 -1.46 -18.83
CA ALA A 465 14.84 -2.82 -19.29
C ALA A 465 16.13 -3.32 -19.97
N ALA A 466 16.48 -4.60 -19.77
CA ALA A 466 17.69 -5.22 -20.33
C ALA A 466 17.38 -6.58 -20.97
N GLU A 467 18.17 -6.94 -21.98
CA GLU A 467 18.24 -8.31 -22.49
C GLU A 467 19.39 -9.03 -21.81
N VAL A 468 19.09 -10.20 -21.24
CA VAL A 468 20.01 -10.95 -20.41
C VAL A 468 20.13 -12.38 -20.90
N ARG A 469 21.36 -12.87 -21.05
CA ARG A 469 21.63 -14.29 -21.26
C ARG A 469 21.67 -15.00 -19.92
N VAL A 470 20.80 -15.98 -19.73
CA VAL A 470 20.74 -16.75 -18.48
C VAL A 470 21.90 -17.74 -18.41
N LEU A 471 22.66 -17.70 -17.33
CA LEU A 471 23.86 -18.52 -17.12
C LEU A 471 23.57 -19.74 -16.25
N THR A 472 22.93 -19.52 -15.09
CA THR A 472 22.58 -20.59 -14.15
C THR A 472 21.17 -20.38 -13.63
N ALA A 473 20.54 -21.48 -13.24
CA ALA A 473 19.27 -21.48 -12.53
C ALA A 473 19.47 -22.06 -11.14
N ALA A 474 19.04 -21.30 -10.14
CA ALA A 474 18.79 -21.81 -8.80
C ALA A 474 17.27 -21.95 -8.61
N ARG A 475 16.85 -22.40 -7.43
CA ARG A 475 15.43 -22.58 -7.14
C ARG A 475 14.64 -21.27 -7.07
N PHE A 476 15.25 -20.21 -6.54
CA PHE A 476 14.55 -18.94 -6.24
C PHE A 476 14.96 -17.79 -7.16
N HIS A 477 16.02 -17.97 -7.94
CA HIS A 477 16.54 -16.96 -8.85
C HIS A 477 17.29 -17.63 -9.98
N ILE A 478 17.54 -16.86 -11.02
CA ILE A 478 18.49 -17.18 -12.08
C ILE A 478 19.64 -16.17 -12.05
N THR A 479 20.79 -16.54 -12.60
CA THR A 479 21.90 -15.59 -12.81
C THR A 479 22.05 -15.33 -14.30
N GLY A 480 22.52 -14.15 -14.66
CA GLY A 480 22.68 -13.79 -16.06
C GLY A 480 23.72 -12.71 -16.31
N GLU A 481 24.04 -12.55 -17.58
CA GLU A 481 24.85 -11.44 -18.08
C GLU A 481 24.03 -10.53 -18.99
N VAL A 482 24.27 -9.23 -18.92
CA VAL A 482 23.59 -8.25 -19.76
C VAL A 482 24.18 -8.29 -21.17
N ILE A 483 23.33 -8.46 -22.18
CA ILE A 483 23.68 -8.33 -23.60
C ILE A 483 23.49 -6.89 -24.04
N SER A 484 22.33 -6.31 -23.71
CA SER A 484 21.95 -4.95 -24.08
C SER A 484 20.99 -4.39 -23.03
N HIS A 485 20.91 -3.05 -22.94
CA HIS A 485 19.91 -2.39 -22.10
C HIS A 485 19.37 -1.13 -22.77
N SER A 486 18.13 -0.82 -22.43
CA SER A 486 17.43 0.40 -22.83
C SER A 486 17.86 1.61 -21.98
N GLN A 487 17.36 2.79 -22.34
CA GLN A 487 17.36 3.94 -21.43
C GLN A 487 16.22 3.80 -20.40
N PRO A 488 16.31 4.49 -19.25
CA PRO A 488 15.21 4.52 -18.28
C PRO A 488 13.91 4.99 -18.93
N ALA A 489 12.79 4.42 -18.50
CA ALA A 489 11.47 4.67 -19.10
C ALA A 489 11.04 6.15 -19.06
N THR A 490 11.56 6.92 -18.11
CA THR A 490 11.26 8.35 -17.96
C THR A 490 12.51 9.16 -17.59
N ILE A 491 12.48 10.48 -17.85
CA ILE A 491 13.53 11.41 -17.43
C ILE A 491 13.67 11.42 -15.90
N ALA A 492 12.56 11.28 -15.18
CA ALA A 492 12.57 11.21 -13.73
C ALA A 492 13.26 9.93 -13.23
N ALA A 493 13.01 8.78 -13.88
CA ALA A 493 13.73 7.54 -13.59
C ALA A 493 15.24 7.68 -13.85
N ALA A 494 15.63 8.31 -14.96
CA ALA A 494 17.04 8.61 -15.23
C ALA A 494 17.66 9.50 -14.14
N THR A 495 16.89 10.46 -13.63
CA THR A 495 17.34 11.35 -12.54
C THR A 495 17.55 10.59 -11.23
N ILE A 496 16.59 9.72 -10.85
CA ILE A 496 16.71 8.85 -9.66
C ILE A 496 17.96 7.96 -9.78
N ARG A 497 18.20 7.39 -10.97
CA ARG A 497 19.42 6.60 -11.21
C ARG A 497 20.68 7.40 -10.95
N GLU A 498 20.80 8.61 -11.51
CA GLU A 498 22.01 9.43 -11.31
C GLU A 498 22.19 9.87 -9.84
N GLN A 499 21.10 10.13 -9.11
CA GLN A 499 21.16 10.42 -7.66
C GLN A 499 21.72 9.24 -6.88
N ILE A 500 21.22 8.02 -7.14
CA ILE A 500 21.72 6.80 -6.50
C ILE A 500 23.20 6.57 -6.84
N ARG A 501 23.60 6.81 -8.10
CA ARG A 501 25.00 6.68 -8.54
C ARG A 501 25.95 7.69 -7.90
N ALA A 502 25.46 8.90 -7.62
CA ALA A 502 26.24 9.94 -6.95
C ALA A 502 26.51 9.62 -5.47
N GLY A 503 25.80 8.65 -4.89
CA GLY A 503 25.86 8.37 -3.45
C GLY A 503 25.24 9.49 -2.62
N ASP A 504 24.46 10.37 -3.27
CA ASP A 504 23.58 11.28 -2.54
C ASP A 504 22.58 10.38 -1.81
N ASP A 505 22.51 10.52 -0.49
CA ASP A 505 21.31 10.08 0.22
C ASP A 505 20.14 10.67 -0.57
N LEU A 506 19.10 9.87 -0.83
CA LEU A 506 17.82 10.38 -1.33
C LEU A 506 17.18 11.25 -0.23
N GLU A 507 17.89 12.28 0.23
CA GLU A 507 17.40 13.34 1.06
C GLU A 507 16.33 14.03 0.23
N VAL A 508 15.13 14.03 0.82
CA VAL A 508 13.98 14.85 0.51
C VAL A 508 14.35 15.97 -0.45
N VAL A 509 14.15 15.72 -1.76
CA VAL A 509 14.19 16.79 -2.75
C VAL A 509 13.26 17.87 -2.22
N GLU A 510 13.79 19.09 -2.04
CA GLU A 510 13.01 20.28 -1.71
C GLU A 510 11.91 20.48 -2.78
N ARG A 511 10.80 19.76 -2.65
CA ARG A 511 9.58 19.92 -3.46
C ARG A 511 8.68 21.02 -2.87
N SER A 512 9.25 21.94 -2.07
CA SER A 512 8.57 23.07 -1.45
C SER A 512 8.11 24.15 -2.43
N LYS A 513 8.33 23.99 -3.75
CA LYS A 513 7.91 24.97 -4.77
C LYS A 513 6.77 24.54 -5.69
N ALA A 514 6.13 23.39 -5.46
CA ALA A 514 5.04 22.96 -6.36
C ALA A 514 3.88 22.24 -5.65
N LEU A 515 3.26 22.86 -4.64
CA LEU A 515 1.86 22.61 -4.29
C LEU A 515 1.26 23.83 -3.55
N PRO A 516 0.04 24.28 -3.89
CA PRO A 516 -0.62 25.32 -3.14
C PRO A 516 -0.93 24.81 -1.72
N THR A 517 -0.51 25.58 -0.72
CA THR A 517 -0.70 25.33 0.70
C THR A 517 -2.19 25.04 0.97
N ALA A 518 -2.53 23.78 1.26
CA ALA A 518 -3.83 23.44 1.80
C ALA A 518 -3.92 24.08 3.19
N LYS A 519 -4.68 25.17 3.30
CA LYS A 519 -4.98 25.79 4.59
C LYS A 519 -5.80 24.80 5.41
N PHE A 520 -5.18 24.16 6.40
CA PHE A 520 -5.89 23.51 7.49
C PHE A 520 -6.60 24.60 8.29
N THR A 521 -7.90 24.77 8.05
CA THR A 521 -8.77 25.50 8.98
C THR A 521 -9.05 24.62 10.18
N ALA A 522 -8.49 25.00 11.34
CA ALA A 522 -8.93 24.49 12.62
C ALA A 522 -10.42 24.80 12.79
N VAL A 523 -11.25 23.77 12.76
CA VAL A 523 -12.65 23.90 13.15
C VAL A 523 -12.70 23.67 14.65
N SER A 524 -12.72 24.77 15.41
CA SER A 524 -13.39 24.74 16.71
C SER A 524 -14.86 24.48 16.43
N SER A 525 -15.51 23.57 17.15
CA SER A 525 -16.56 24.00 18.09
C SER A 525 -17.45 22.87 18.63
N TYR A 526 -17.93 23.15 19.84
CA TYR A 526 -19.23 22.80 20.44
C TYR A 526 -19.40 21.45 21.16
N ASN A 527 -19.47 21.60 22.49
CA ASN A 527 -20.17 20.74 23.43
C ASN A 527 -21.60 20.49 22.96
N GLY A 528 -21.99 19.22 22.97
CA GLY A 528 -23.36 18.75 22.94
C GLY A 528 -23.38 17.40 23.66
N ASP A 529 -23.76 17.44 24.93
CA ASP A 529 -24.11 16.25 25.70
C ASP A 529 -25.28 15.55 25.01
N ASP A 530 -25.16 14.25 24.75
CA ASP A 530 -26.33 13.40 24.63
C ASP A 530 -26.03 12.01 25.18
N HIS A 531 -26.66 11.73 26.32
CA HIS A 531 -26.70 10.42 26.95
C HIS A 531 -27.65 9.52 26.15
N SER A 532 -27.14 8.43 25.59
CA SER A 532 -27.97 7.25 25.31
C SER A 532 -27.19 5.97 25.65
N GLN A 533 -27.72 5.25 26.64
CA GLN A 533 -27.31 3.93 27.05
C GLN A 533 -27.97 2.91 26.11
N ASP A 534 -27.18 2.19 25.32
CA ASP A 534 -27.69 1.03 24.58
C ASP A 534 -27.62 -0.23 25.46
N HIS A 535 -28.80 -0.66 25.90
CA HIS A 535 -29.05 -1.96 26.49
C HIS A 535 -29.01 -3.05 25.39
N TYR A 536 -28.20 -4.08 25.64
CA TYR A 536 -28.27 -5.35 24.92
C TYR A 536 -29.55 -6.09 25.30
N ASP A 537 -30.35 -6.50 24.32
CA ASP A 537 -31.43 -7.48 24.51
C ASP A 537 -31.23 -8.71 23.62
N HIS A 538 -31.58 -9.86 24.19
CA HIS A 538 -31.36 -11.21 23.70
C HIS A 538 -32.72 -11.88 23.38
N GLY A 539 -32.76 -12.64 22.28
CA GLY A 539 -33.84 -13.60 21.98
C GLY A 539 -34.98 -13.00 21.16
N GLY A 540 -35.66 -13.71 20.26
CA GLY A 540 -35.68 -15.11 19.86
C GLY A 540 -36.78 -15.28 18.80
N ASP A 541 -36.71 -16.39 18.06
CA ASP A 541 -37.71 -17.00 17.16
C ASP A 541 -39.03 -16.25 16.85
N ASP A 542 -39.38 -16.16 15.55
CA ASP A 542 -40.61 -16.83 15.08
C ASP A 542 -40.69 -16.98 13.54
N ARG A 543 -41.28 -18.11 13.14
CA ARG A 543 -41.56 -18.53 11.76
C ARG A 543 -42.91 -17.97 11.30
N HIS A 544 -43.04 -17.50 10.05
CA HIS A 544 -44.11 -17.87 9.10
C HIS A 544 -44.05 -17.12 7.74
N ARG A 545 -43.83 -17.91 6.68
CA ARG A 545 -44.71 -18.17 5.51
C ARG A 545 -45.32 -17.01 4.67
N SER A 546 -44.93 -16.96 3.39
CA SER A 546 -45.73 -16.80 2.13
C SER A 546 -44.76 -16.30 1.03
N GLU A 547 -44.41 -17.07 -0.01
CA GLU A 547 -45.13 -17.34 -1.26
C GLU A 547 -45.73 -16.08 -1.92
N GLU A 548 -45.07 -15.60 -2.98
CA GLU A 548 -45.74 -15.12 -4.21
C GLU A 548 -44.74 -15.10 -5.39
N GLU A 549 -45.07 -15.90 -6.41
CA GLU A 549 -44.55 -15.85 -7.78
C GLU A 549 -45.16 -14.64 -8.51
N CYS A 550 -44.44 -14.05 -9.48
CA CYS A 550 -44.87 -14.02 -10.89
C CYS A 550 -43.96 -13.13 -11.78
N CYS A 551 -43.30 -13.82 -12.71
CA CYS A 551 -43.20 -13.58 -14.16
C CYS A 551 -43.31 -12.15 -14.76
N GLY A 552 -42.32 -11.84 -15.61
CA GLY A 552 -42.55 -11.78 -17.06
C GLY A 552 -42.44 -10.41 -17.73
N GLY A 553 -41.72 -10.35 -18.86
CA GLY A 553 -41.85 -9.27 -19.85
C GLY A 553 -40.62 -9.04 -20.73
N ASP A 554 -40.63 -9.64 -21.92
CA ASP A 554 -39.70 -9.51 -23.05
C ASP A 554 -39.71 -8.13 -23.76
N GLU A 555 -38.64 -7.84 -24.52
CA GLU A 555 -38.57 -7.27 -25.91
C GLU A 555 -37.22 -6.53 -26.13
N VAL A 556 -36.25 -7.06 -26.90
CA VAL A 556 -36.04 -7.12 -28.38
C VAL A 556 -35.47 -5.84 -29.05
N CYS A 557 -34.20 -5.97 -29.47
CA CYS A 557 -33.46 -5.53 -30.69
C CYS A 557 -33.75 -4.24 -31.48
N CYS A 558 -32.67 -3.52 -31.86
CA CYS A 558 -32.17 -3.25 -33.24
C CYS A 558 -30.98 -2.25 -33.18
N SER A 559 -29.73 -2.56 -33.57
CA SER A 559 -29.13 -2.71 -34.93
C SER A 559 -28.77 -1.40 -35.68
N SER A 560 -27.47 -1.07 -35.66
CA SER A 560 -26.52 -0.90 -36.80
C SER A 560 -26.62 0.21 -37.88
N ALA A 561 -25.41 0.66 -38.27
CA ALA A 561 -24.93 1.30 -39.53
C ALA A 561 -25.06 2.84 -39.65
N GLY A 562 -24.11 3.63 -40.17
CA GLY A 562 -22.79 3.42 -40.81
C GLY A 562 -22.44 4.67 -41.65
N GLY A 563 -21.16 4.97 -41.92
CA GLY A 563 -20.73 5.79 -43.08
C GLY A 563 -19.71 6.93 -42.86
N ASP A 564 -18.54 6.79 -43.49
CA ASP A 564 -17.39 7.71 -43.64
C ASP A 564 -17.68 9.09 -44.27
N LYS A 565 -16.86 10.11 -43.91
CA LYS A 565 -15.93 10.85 -44.83
C LYS A 565 -15.18 12.02 -44.16
N SER A 566 -14.02 12.32 -44.74
CA SER A 566 -12.91 13.16 -44.28
C SER A 566 -12.97 14.67 -44.59
N SER A 567 -12.21 15.42 -43.76
CA SER A 567 -11.40 16.64 -44.02
C SER A 567 -12.01 18.03 -44.31
N ASP A 568 -11.44 19.00 -43.54
CA ASP A 568 -11.18 20.43 -43.81
C ASP A 568 -12.02 21.57 -43.18
N SER A 569 -11.42 22.12 -42.11
CA SER A 569 -10.93 23.52 -42.02
C SER A 569 -11.72 24.58 -41.21
N LYS A 570 -11.20 24.80 -40.00
CA LYS A 570 -10.94 26.10 -39.33
C LYS A 570 -11.54 27.36 -39.98
N SER A 571 -12.82 27.67 -39.72
CA SER A 571 -13.31 29.07 -39.74
C SER A 571 -14.62 29.36 -38.95
N SER A 572 -15.32 28.37 -38.38
CA SER A 572 -16.64 28.62 -37.76
C SER A 572 -16.63 29.14 -36.31
N THR A 573 -15.53 28.96 -35.55
CA THR A 573 -15.52 29.19 -34.09
C THR A 573 -15.61 30.67 -33.67
N LYS A 574 -15.22 31.62 -34.52
CA LYS A 574 -15.26 33.06 -34.19
C LYS A 574 -16.68 33.66 -34.35
N SER A 575 -17.48 33.09 -35.23
CA SER A 575 -18.87 33.48 -35.48
C SER A 575 -19.79 32.99 -34.36
N GLU A 576 -19.63 31.73 -33.96
CA GLU A 576 -20.43 31.08 -32.92
C GLU A 576 -20.22 31.73 -31.54
N MET A 577 -18.98 32.09 -31.21
CA MET A 577 -18.65 32.71 -29.93
C MET A 577 -19.15 34.17 -29.82
N LYS A 578 -19.22 34.90 -30.94
CA LYS A 578 -19.84 36.25 -31.00
C LYS A 578 -21.35 36.19 -30.80
N SER A 579 -22.00 35.15 -31.30
CA SER A 579 -23.43 34.90 -31.11
C SER A 579 -23.77 34.61 -29.65
N MET A 580 -23.01 33.71 -29.01
CA MET A 580 -23.21 33.35 -27.59
C MET A 580 -23.04 34.56 -26.64
N VAL A 581 -22.04 35.42 -26.89
CA VAL A 581 -21.83 36.63 -26.06
C VAL A 581 -22.98 37.64 -26.23
N LYS A 582 -23.52 37.78 -27.44
CA LYS A 582 -24.68 38.66 -27.70
C LYS A 582 -25.95 38.14 -27.03
N GLU A 583 -26.11 36.81 -26.96
CA GLU A 583 -27.23 36.16 -26.27
C GLU A 583 -27.13 36.30 -24.74
N LEU A 584 -25.92 36.20 -24.18
CA LEU A 584 -25.66 36.44 -22.75
C LEU A 584 -25.94 37.89 -22.33
N MET A 585 -25.58 38.85 -23.19
CA MET A 585 -25.85 40.29 -22.99
C MET A 585 -27.34 40.64 -23.14
N GLY A 586 -28.08 39.90 -23.97
CA GLY A 586 -29.53 40.08 -24.14
C GLY A 586 -30.34 39.60 -22.93
N LYS A 587 -29.89 38.53 -22.27
CA LYS A 587 -30.56 37.91 -21.11
C LYS A 587 -30.35 38.66 -19.80
N THR A 588 -29.40 39.60 -19.72
CA THR A 588 -29.13 40.41 -18.51
C THR A 588 -30.00 41.67 -18.40
N LYS A 589 -30.82 41.99 -19.41
CA LYS A 589 -31.64 43.23 -19.42
C LYS A 589 -32.98 43.14 -18.68
N TYR A 590 -33.35 41.98 -18.12
CA TYR A 590 -34.58 41.79 -17.35
C TYR A 590 -34.30 41.09 -16.00
N ALA A 591 -33.58 41.75 -15.10
CA ALA A 591 -33.60 41.43 -13.67
C ALA A 591 -32.94 42.56 -12.85
N TYR A 592 -33.75 43.19 -11.99
CA TYR A 592 -33.39 43.99 -10.82
C TYR A 592 -32.67 45.35 -11.00
N SER A 593 -33.40 46.40 -10.60
CA SER A 593 -32.92 47.75 -10.33
C SER A 593 -32.28 47.85 -8.94
N GLY A 594 -31.02 48.28 -8.84
CA GLY A 594 -30.43 48.75 -7.59
C GLY A 594 -28.94 48.47 -7.42
N ALA A 595 -28.18 49.54 -7.11
CA ALA A 595 -26.82 49.67 -6.52
C ALA A 595 -25.64 48.79 -7.00
N ALA A 596 -25.85 47.69 -7.73
CA ALA A 596 -24.81 46.82 -8.27
C ALA A 596 -24.30 47.29 -9.66
N ASP A 597 -24.95 48.28 -10.27
CA ASP A 597 -24.65 48.76 -11.63
C ASP A 597 -23.26 49.39 -11.77
N GLY A 598 -22.78 50.12 -10.76
CA GLY A 598 -21.51 50.84 -10.86
C GLY A 598 -20.27 49.94 -10.93
N MET A 599 -20.29 48.84 -10.18
CA MET A 599 -19.15 47.93 -10.06
C MET A 599 -19.08 46.97 -11.25
N VAL A 600 -20.23 46.43 -11.67
CA VAL A 600 -20.33 45.52 -12.83
C VAL A 600 -20.06 46.27 -14.13
N SER A 601 -20.57 47.50 -14.29
CA SER A 601 -20.27 48.36 -15.45
C SER A 601 -18.79 48.73 -15.52
N SER A 602 -18.13 49.00 -14.39
CA SER A 602 -16.69 49.31 -14.36
C SER A 602 -15.83 48.11 -14.73
N ILE A 603 -16.19 46.91 -14.26
CA ILE A 603 -15.49 45.66 -14.58
C ILE A 603 -15.70 45.28 -16.06
N ALA A 604 -16.93 45.40 -16.58
CA ALA A 604 -17.23 45.14 -17.97
C ALA A 604 -16.51 46.11 -18.90
N THR A 605 -16.46 47.41 -18.57
CA THR A 605 -15.73 48.42 -19.34
C THR A 605 -14.23 48.14 -19.32
N ALA A 606 -13.66 47.83 -18.15
CA ALA A 606 -12.24 47.49 -18.03
C ALA A 606 -11.85 46.22 -18.81
N LEU A 607 -12.74 45.22 -18.88
CA LEU A 607 -12.52 44.00 -19.66
C LEU A 607 -12.59 44.27 -21.17
N VAL A 608 -13.50 45.12 -21.64
CA VAL A 608 -13.61 45.50 -23.06
C VAL A 608 -12.40 46.33 -23.50
N THR A 609 -11.98 47.32 -22.71
CA THR A 609 -10.78 48.13 -23.03
C THR A 609 -9.51 47.29 -23.07
N LYS A 610 -9.42 46.27 -22.20
CA LYS A 610 -8.28 45.35 -22.16
C LYS A 610 -8.35 44.28 -23.25
N TRP A 611 -9.54 43.94 -23.74
CA TRP A 611 -9.76 43.06 -24.89
C TRP A 611 -9.29 43.70 -26.20
N ASP A 612 -9.59 44.99 -26.41
CA ASP A 612 -9.12 45.74 -27.59
C ASP A 612 -7.60 45.96 -27.61
N GLN A 613 -6.95 46.01 -26.43
CA GLN A 613 -5.49 46.11 -26.32
C GLN A 613 -4.73 44.79 -26.56
N VAL A 614 -5.40 43.64 -26.49
CA VAL A 614 -4.75 42.31 -26.44
C VAL A 614 -4.92 41.51 -27.75
N CYS A 615 -5.63 42.05 -28.75
CA CYS A 615 -5.93 41.32 -29.99
C CYS A 615 -4.74 41.01 -30.91
N ASP A 616 -3.52 41.50 -30.64
CA ASP A 616 -2.34 41.24 -31.48
C ASP A 616 -1.28 40.31 -30.87
N ASP A 617 -1.48 39.78 -29.65
CA ASP A 617 -0.44 38.96 -29.00
C ASP A 617 -0.96 37.61 -28.47
N LYS A 618 -0.52 36.51 -29.10
CA LYS A 618 -1.04 35.14 -28.83
C LYS A 618 -0.69 34.61 -27.44
N ILE A 619 0.31 35.18 -26.76
CA ILE A 619 0.73 34.77 -25.41
C ILE A 619 -0.20 35.37 -24.35
N ALA A 620 -0.84 36.52 -24.61
CA ALA A 620 -1.72 37.19 -23.66
C ALA A 620 -3.15 36.59 -23.59
N LEU A 621 -3.53 35.75 -24.57
CA LEU A 621 -4.86 35.12 -24.61
C LEU A 621 -5.06 34.09 -23.48
N ALA A 622 -4.01 33.34 -23.12
CA ALA A 622 -4.09 32.33 -22.06
C ALA A 622 -4.32 32.96 -20.69
N SER A 623 -3.60 34.04 -20.37
CA SER A 623 -3.77 34.77 -19.11
C SER A 623 -5.14 35.45 -18.98
N LEU A 624 -5.73 35.90 -20.10
CA LEU A 624 -7.05 36.51 -20.11
C LEU A 624 -8.15 35.46 -19.86
N VAL A 625 -8.03 34.26 -20.43
CA VAL A 625 -8.96 33.14 -20.18
C VAL A 625 -8.91 32.71 -18.71
N THR A 626 -7.72 32.65 -18.11
CA THR A 626 -7.57 32.36 -16.67
C THR A 626 -8.20 33.45 -15.80
N LEU A 627 -8.07 34.73 -16.18
CA LEU A 627 -8.66 35.85 -15.44
C LEU A 627 -10.20 35.85 -15.52
N VAL A 628 -10.76 35.56 -16.69
CA VAL A 628 -12.21 35.47 -16.92
C VAL A 628 -12.82 34.26 -16.21
N ALA A 629 -12.13 33.12 -16.21
CA ALA A 629 -12.56 31.94 -15.45
C ALA A 629 -12.54 32.21 -13.93
N SER A 630 -11.51 32.91 -13.45
CA SER A 630 -11.39 33.30 -12.03
C SER A 630 -12.49 34.28 -11.62
N ALA A 631 -12.77 35.30 -12.46
CA ALA A 631 -13.83 36.27 -12.21
C ALA A 631 -15.23 35.60 -12.24
N SER A 632 -15.46 34.67 -13.17
CA SER A 632 -16.71 33.89 -13.25
C SER A 632 -16.91 33.02 -12.01
N PHE A 633 -15.83 32.44 -11.47
CA PHE A 633 -15.88 31.65 -10.25
C PHE A 633 -16.21 32.50 -9.02
N VAL A 634 -15.64 33.71 -8.92
CA VAL A 634 -15.95 34.66 -7.83
C VAL A 634 -17.38 35.16 -7.91
N VAL A 635 -17.88 35.51 -9.11
CA VAL A 635 -19.27 35.94 -9.31
C VAL A 635 -20.24 34.80 -8.99
N SER A 636 -19.94 33.57 -9.42
CA SER A 636 -20.76 32.39 -9.10
C SER A 636 -20.79 32.07 -7.59
N ARG A 637 -19.68 32.30 -6.88
CA ARG A 637 -19.61 32.15 -5.41
C ARG A 637 -20.34 33.24 -4.63
N VAL A 638 -20.45 34.44 -5.20
CA VAL A 638 -21.22 35.56 -4.62
C VAL A 638 -22.73 35.37 -4.89
N LEU A 639 -23.10 34.78 -6.03
CA LEU A 639 -24.48 34.46 -6.39
C LEU A 639 -25.07 33.25 -5.63
N THR A 640 -24.22 32.33 -5.15
CA THR A 640 -24.65 31.12 -4.41
C THR A 640 -24.70 31.29 -2.89
N ARG A 641 -24.47 32.51 -2.38
CA ARG A 641 -24.48 32.83 -0.93
C ARG A 641 -25.58 33.83 -0.52
N LYS A 642 -26.65 33.96 -1.31
CA LYS A 642 -27.86 34.71 -0.93
C LYS A 642 -29.09 33.84 -1.04
#